data_AF-A0A938LBT4-F1
#
_entry.id   AF-A0A938LBT4-F1
#
_cell.length_a   1.000
_cell.length_b   1.000
_cell.length_c   1.000
_cell.angle_alpha   90.00
_cell.angle_beta   90.00
_cell.angle_gamma   90.00
#
_symmetry.space_group_name_H-M   'P 1'
#
loop_
_entity.id
_entity.type
_entity.pdbx_description
1 polymer ?
#
loop_
_entity_poly.entity_id
_entity_poly.type
_entity_poly.pdbx_seq_one_letter_code
_entity_poly.pdbx_strand_id
1 'polypeptide(L)'
;MMQSENRSAIKTVLRAMAVLAACASGSAALDARAQDDLRAREEAAVRAAVALVGPSVVRIETIGGLERVEQMVLGEGPTTGLVVHEDGFIVSSAFNFIRQPSSILVYLPDGTRAAARVVARDESRRLVLLKAEFNGPLPVPAAVPRDAVRAGAWSIAVGRTLDPKVPNLSVGVISAVDRIWGKAIQTDAKISPSNYGGPLIDIHGRVLGVLVPLSPQSQDEVAGVEWYDSGIGFAVPLVDILARLDRWKEGNDLVPGILGISLKGDNDYVDPPIVEIVRVNSPAGKSGVRKGDRIAKIDGRPTDRVAQLKHVLGRAYAGDSVELELARGDETVRVSVQLTDTLIPYAHAYLGVLPPRVSSGAPGVAAFHVFPDSPAAKAGIRPGDLLVACDGVELTDTASLRAQLAQHPPGDTIAVRCVRGTETLDIACALSPVSESLPESLPEIAAPIGLPPEERPSVGKLPIRIPEQANTCSAYVPEDLDPRESFGLLVWLHAPGDPDTDAPIVAWKEHCRKHRFILLLPRAHDESGWRMTEAEFIRKSIEQVRTAYRIDRERIAVGGSQTGAAMACMIGLTQRDLVRGIVMHEAALPARIRLPDNEPSLRLQLLISSRNRSRIAAAVEEGIAALRERRFPVTVLSIADDAPREVSDGQRSDIARWLGALDRL
;
A
#
# COMPACT_ATOMS: atom_id res chain seq x y z
N MET A 1 19.61 -94.85 -26.54
CA MET A 1 20.59 -93.96 -25.88
C MET A 1 20.19 -92.47 -26.00
N MET A 2 19.80 -91.99 -27.18
CA MET A 2 19.49 -90.58 -27.48
C MET A 2 18.28 -89.95 -26.74
N GLN A 3 17.30 -90.73 -26.26
CA GLN A 3 16.18 -90.18 -25.48
C GLN A 3 16.49 -89.94 -23.99
N SER A 4 17.55 -90.55 -23.45
CA SER A 4 17.91 -90.40 -22.04
C SER A 4 18.71 -89.13 -21.75
N GLU A 5 19.59 -88.74 -22.67
CA GLU A 5 20.41 -87.51 -22.57
C GLU A 5 19.55 -86.25 -22.69
N ASN A 6 18.53 -86.26 -23.56
CA ASN A 6 17.67 -85.11 -23.77
C ASN A 6 16.77 -84.80 -22.55
N ARG A 7 16.34 -85.83 -21.82
CA ARG A 7 15.61 -85.67 -20.54
C ARG A 7 16.50 -85.14 -19.41
N SER A 8 17.79 -85.45 -19.44
CA SER A 8 18.76 -84.93 -18.47
C SER A 8 19.04 -83.44 -18.70
N ALA A 9 19.27 -83.04 -19.96
CA ALA A 9 19.49 -81.65 -20.34
C ALA A 9 18.29 -80.75 -19.99
N ILE A 10 17.06 -81.18 -20.30
CA ILE A 10 15.83 -80.43 -19.97
C ILE A 10 15.67 -80.25 -18.45
N LYS A 11 15.97 -81.29 -17.64
CA LYS A 11 15.92 -81.19 -16.18
C LYS A 11 16.97 -80.23 -15.61
N THR A 12 18.15 -80.17 -16.22
CA THR A 12 19.21 -79.24 -15.81
C THR A 12 18.84 -77.78 -16.15
N VAL A 13 18.28 -77.53 -17.33
CA VAL A 13 17.80 -76.20 -17.72
C VAL A 13 16.64 -75.73 -16.84
N LEU A 14 15.66 -76.61 -16.55
CA LEU A 14 14.56 -76.29 -15.63
C LEU A 14 15.05 -76.00 -14.20
N ARG A 15 16.06 -76.73 -13.72
CA ARG A 15 16.68 -76.44 -12.41
C ARG A 15 17.43 -75.10 -12.42
N ALA A 16 18.18 -74.80 -13.47
CA ALA A 16 18.88 -73.53 -13.60
C ALA A 16 17.88 -72.34 -13.66
N MET A 17 16.78 -72.47 -14.41
CA MET A 17 15.71 -71.47 -14.43
C MET A 17 14.99 -71.32 -13.08
N ALA A 18 14.74 -72.42 -12.36
CA ALA A 18 14.15 -72.37 -11.04
C ALA A 18 15.08 -71.68 -10.01
N VAL A 19 16.39 -71.91 -10.10
CA VAL A 19 17.39 -71.23 -9.25
C VAL A 19 17.47 -69.74 -9.59
N LEU A 20 17.51 -69.36 -10.86
CA LEU A 20 17.48 -67.94 -11.28
C LEU A 20 16.18 -67.23 -10.85
N ALA A 21 15.02 -67.89 -10.98
CA ALA A 21 13.75 -67.35 -10.52
C ALA A 21 13.69 -67.20 -8.98
N ALA A 22 14.28 -68.14 -8.23
CA ALA A 22 14.40 -68.05 -6.78
C ALA A 22 15.39 -66.96 -6.32
N CYS A 23 16.48 -66.74 -7.05
CA CYS A 23 17.42 -65.64 -6.76
C CYS A 23 16.82 -64.26 -7.08
N ALA A 24 16.05 -64.14 -8.17
CA ALA A 24 15.36 -62.91 -8.54
C ALA A 24 14.22 -62.56 -7.56
N SER A 25 13.42 -63.54 -7.12
CA SER A 25 12.38 -63.34 -6.11
C SER A 25 12.95 -63.06 -4.72
N GLY A 26 14.07 -63.68 -4.36
CA GLY A 26 14.81 -63.37 -3.13
C GLY A 26 15.36 -61.94 -3.10
N SER A 27 15.86 -61.43 -4.23
CA SER A 27 16.37 -60.05 -4.35
C SER A 27 15.24 -59.02 -4.24
N ALA A 28 14.12 -59.24 -4.93
CA ALA A 28 12.94 -58.37 -4.84
C ALA A 28 12.32 -58.34 -3.43
N ALA A 29 12.32 -59.48 -2.72
CA ALA A 29 11.83 -59.56 -1.34
C ALA A 29 12.77 -58.87 -0.33
N LEU A 30 14.09 -58.91 -0.57
CA LEU A 30 15.08 -58.18 0.22
C LEU A 30 14.95 -56.67 0.02
N ASP A 31 14.76 -56.21 -1.22
CA ASP A 31 14.54 -54.80 -1.54
C ASP A 31 13.25 -54.26 -0.92
N ALA A 32 12.15 -55.02 -0.99
CA ALA A 32 10.89 -54.64 -0.35
C ALA A 32 11.03 -54.52 1.19
N ARG A 33 11.72 -55.47 1.83
CA ARG A 33 11.96 -55.44 3.28
C ARG A 33 12.88 -54.29 3.71
N ALA A 34 13.87 -53.94 2.90
CA ALA A 34 14.74 -52.79 3.13
C ALA A 34 13.98 -51.46 2.98
N GLN A 35 13.05 -51.37 2.02
CA GLN A 35 12.16 -50.22 1.87
C GLN A 35 11.19 -50.07 3.04
N ASP A 36 10.64 -51.18 3.56
CA ASP A 36 9.78 -51.16 4.74
C ASP A 36 10.54 -50.73 6.00
N ASP A 37 11.81 -51.17 6.17
CA ASP A 37 12.67 -50.71 7.27
C ASP A 37 12.97 -49.20 7.17
N LEU A 38 13.21 -48.69 5.96
CA LEU A 38 13.44 -47.26 5.75
C LEU A 38 12.21 -46.41 6.12
N ARG A 39 11.02 -46.83 5.68
CA ARG A 39 9.75 -46.14 6.03
C ARG A 39 9.50 -46.15 7.53
N ALA A 40 9.76 -47.28 8.20
CA ALA A 40 9.61 -47.37 9.65
C ALA A 40 10.57 -46.43 10.39
N ARG A 41 11.82 -46.29 9.91
CA ARG A 41 12.80 -45.35 10.48
C ARG A 41 12.42 -43.89 10.24
N GLU A 42 11.90 -43.57 9.05
CA GLU A 42 11.37 -42.23 8.74
C GLU A 42 10.20 -41.87 9.66
N GLU A 43 9.24 -42.78 9.82
CA GLU A 43 8.11 -42.58 10.73
C GLU A 43 8.59 -42.41 12.19
N ALA A 44 9.54 -43.22 12.64
CA ALA A 44 10.11 -43.11 13.97
C ALA A 44 10.83 -41.76 14.18
N ALA A 45 11.57 -41.28 13.18
CA ALA A 45 12.25 -39.99 13.24
C ALA A 45 11.27 -38.82 13.34
N VAL A 46 10.20 -38.82 12.52
CA VAL A 46 9.15 -37.80 12.57
C VAL A 46 8.44 -37.82 13.93
N ARG A 47 8.06 -39.00 14.44
CA ARG A 47 7.43 -39.14 15.76
C ARG A 47 8.35 -38.62 16.88
N ALA A 48 9.65 -38.93 16.82
CA ALA A 48 10.63 -38.46 17.80
C ALA A 48 10.79 -36.94 17.76
N ALA A 49 10.90 -36.34 16.57
CA ALA A 49 10.99 -34.89 16.40
C ALA A 49 9.76 -34.18 17.00
N VAL A 50 8.56 -34.69 16.72
CA VAL A 50 7.31 -34.12 17.26
C VAL A 50 7.20 -34.32 18.77
N ALA A 51 7.68 -35.45 19.32
CA ALA A 51 7.67 -35.69 20.76
C ALA A 51 8.55 -34.70 21.53
N LEU A 52 9.64 -34.20 20.92
CA LEU A 52 10.52 -33.20 21.54
C LEU A 52 9.85 -31.82 21.66
N VAL A 53 9.14 -31.37 20.61
CA VAL A 53 8.48 -30.05 20.61
C VAL A 53 7.07 -30.09 21.23
N GLY A 54 6.41 -31.26 21.20
CA GLY A 54 5.01 -31.43 21.59
C GLY A 54 4.62 -30.82 22.94
N PRO A 55 5.44 -30.93 24.00
CA PRO A 55 5.19 -30.28 25.29
C PRO A 55 5.04 -28.75 25.23
N SER A 56 5.72 -28.09 24.29
CA SER A 56 5.69 -26.64 24.08
C SER A 56 4.58 -26.16 23.14
N VAL A 57 3.88 -27.10 22.47
CA VAL A 57 2.77 -26.78 21.56
C VAL A 57 1.47 -26.84 22.35
N VAL A 58 0.79 -25.70 22.46
CA VAL A 58 -0.44 -25.56 23.25
C VAL A 58 -1.65 -25.36 22.35
N ARG A 59 -2.84 -25.70 22.86
CA ARG A 59 -4.10 -25.38 22.21
C ARG A 59 -4.65 -24.08 22.78
N ILE A 60 -5.14 -23.20 21.94
CA ILE A 60 -5.77 -21.93 22.32
C ILE A 60 -7.23 -21.96 21.88
N GLU A 61 -8.14 -21.58 22.76
CA GLU A 61 -9.56 -21.37 22.44
C GLU A 61 -9.92 -19.91 22.68
N THR A 62 -10.53 -19.27 21.68
CA THR A 62 -11.05 -17.91 21.73
C THR A 62 -12.57 -17.94 21.87
N ILE A 63 -13.12 -17.06 22.71
CA ILE A 63 -14.58 -16.96 22.96
C ILE A 63 -15.00 -15.51 22.67
N GLY A 64 -16.10 -15.34 21.92
CA GLY A 64 -16.69 -14.04 21.57
C GLY A 64 -16.04 -13.39 20.34
N GLY A 65 -16.86 -12.88 19.41
CA GLY A 65 -16.41 -12.27 18.15
C GLY A 65 -17.49 -12.25 17.05
N LEU A 66 -18.71 -11.83 17.36
CA LEU A 66 -19.87 -11.94 16.46
C LEU A 66 -19.78 -10.95 15.28
N GLU A 67 -19.61 -11.49 14.05
CA GLU A 67 -20.25 -11.00 12.80
C GLU A 67 -19.82 -11.83 11.58
N ARG A 68 -20.75 -12.46 10.84
CA ARG A 68 -20.44 -13.26 9.64
C ARG A 68 -20.07 -12.35 8.45
N VAL A 69 -18.97 -12.67 7.76
CA VAL A 69 -18.69 -12.14 6.40
C VAL A 69 -18.45 -13.34 5.47
N GLU A 70 -19.21 -13.40 4.38
CA GLU A 70 -18.95 -14.22 3.19
C GLU A 70 -18.54 -15.69 3.44
N GLN A 71 -19.40 -16.44 4.15
CA GLN A 71 -19.31 -17.89 4.36
C GLN A 71 -18.11 -18.44 5.17
N MET A 72 -17.17 -17.62 5.65
CA MET A 72 -16.07 -18.07 6.54
C MET A 72 -16.27 -17.56 7.96
N VAL A 73 -16.27 -18.46 8.95
CA VAL A 73 -16.28 -18.12 10.38
C VAL A 73 -14.84 -17.79 10.80
N LEU A 74 -14.42 -16.54 10.61
CA LEU A 74 -13.16 -16.02 11.13
C LEU A 74 -13.25 -15.92 12.66
N GLY A 75 -12.39 -16.62 13.40
CA GLY A 75 -12.15 -16.37 14.83
C GLY A 75 -12.94 -17.22 15.84
N GLU A 76 -13.69 -18.24 15.43
CA GLU A 76 -14.28 -19.23 16.36
C GLU A 76 -13.69 -20.62 16.11
N GLY A 77 -12.94 -21.13 17.09
CA GLY A 77 -12.43 -22.49 17.08
C GLY A 77 -11.04 -22.61 17.72
N PRO A 78 -10.66 -23.82 18.14
CA PRO A 78 -9.35 -24.05 18.72
C PRO A 78 -8.24 -23.80 17.69
N THR A 79 -7.20 -23.08 18.10
CA THR A 79 -5.98 -22.82 17.34
C THR A 79 -4.74 -23.28 18.11
N THR A 80 -3.55 -23.11 17.53
CA THR A 80 -2.29 -23.54 18.11
C THR A 80 -1.50 -22.35 18.65
N GLY A 81 -0.76 -22.55 19.72
CA GLY A 81 0.29 -21.63 20.19
C GLY A 81 1.58 -22.37 20.48
N LEU A 82 2.67 -21.62 20.54
CA LEU A 82 4.00 -22.11 20.89
C LEU A 82 4.50 -21.38 22.14
N VAL A 83 4.86 -22.13 23.19
CA VAL A 83 5.54 -21.58 24.37
C VAL A 83 6.91 -21.06 23.96
N VAL A 84 7.21 -19.80 24.28
CA VAL A 84 8.49 -19.13 23.99
C VAL A 84 9.25 -18.70 25.25
N HIS A 85 8.64 -18.82 26.43
CA HIS A 85 9.25 -18.53 27.72
C HIS A 85 8.64 -19.39 28.83
N GLU A 86 9.45 -19.78 29.81
CA GLU A 86 9.05 -20.66 30.91
C GLU A 86 7.93 -20.07 31.78
N ASP A 87 7.91 -18.75 31.97
CA ASP A 87 6.84 -18.01 32.68
C ASP A 87 5.46 -18.01 31.99
N GLY A 88 5.26 -18.76 30.90
CA GLY A 88 3.96 -18.84 30.23
C GLY A 88 3.71 -17.74 29.20
N PHE A 89 4.77 -17.24 28.56
CA PHE A 89 4.63 -16.45 27.33
C PHE A 89 4.51 -17.38 26.13
N ILE A 90 3.47 -17.17 25.34
CA ILE A 90 3.07 -18.03 24.23
C ILE A 90 2.89 -17.16 22.99
N VAL A 91 3.47 -17.58 21.88
CA VAL A 91 3.27 -16.93 20.58
C VAL A 91 2.22 -17.69 19.78
N SER A 92 1.36 -16.95 19.09
CA SER A 92 0.43 -17.50 18.11
C SER A 92 0.32 -16.57 16.89
N SER A 93 -0.41 -17.00 15.87
CA SER A 93 -0.74 -16.17 14.72
C SER A 93 -1.81 -15.16 15.08
N ALA A 94 -1.64 -13.90 14.68
CA ALA A 94 -2.63 -12.84 14.89
C ALA A 94 -3.96 -13.13 14.18
N PHE A 95 -3.97 -14.03 13.18
CA PHE A 95 -5.14 -14.40 12.38
C PHE A 95 -6.38 -14.75 13.24
N ASN A 96 -6.20 -15.50 14.33
CA ASN A 96 -7.31 -15.91 15.20
C ASN A 96 -7.71 -14.86 16.25
N PHE A 97 -7.03 -13.70 16.28
CA PHE A 97 -7.23 -12.62 17.26
C PHE A 97 -7.67 -11.30 16.62
N ILE A 98 -7.89 -11.29 15.29
CA ILE A 98 -8.38 -10.13 14.52
C ILE A 98 -9.63 -9.53 15.17
N ARG A 99 -10.56 -10.39 15.61
CA ARG A 99 -11.85 -9.99 16.20
C ARG A 99 -11.82 -9.59 17.66
N GLN A 100 -10.64 -9.48 18.26
CA GLN A 100 -10.47 -9.09 19.68
C GLN A 100 -11.36 -9.94 20.62
N PRO A 101 -11.09 -11.25 20.74
CA PRO A 101 -11.93 -12.15 21.53
C PRO A 101 -12.07 -11.69 22.97
N SER A 102 -13.25 -11.89 23.57
CA SER A 102 -13.54 -11.46 24.94
C SER A 102 -12.87 -12.35 25.99
N SER A 103 -12.54 -13.59 25.65
CA SER A 103 -11.76 -14.49 26.48
C SER A 103 -10.85 -15.39 25.64
N ILE A 104 -9.68 -15.69 26.18
CA ILE A 104 -8.67 -16.56 25.59
C ILE A 104 -8.30 -17.61 26.63
N LEU A 105 -8.45 -18.88 26.30
CA LEU A 105 -8.07 -20.01 27.14
C LEU A 105 -6.93 -20.78 26.48
N VAL A 106 -5.86 -21.05 27.23
CA VAL A 106 -4.74 -21.88 26.80
C VAL A 106 -4.84 -23.23 27.50
N TYR A 107 -4.70 -24.32 26.74
CA TYR A 107 -4.66 -25.69 27.22
C TYR A 107 -3.26 -26.29 26.98
N LEU A 108 -2.67 -26.81 28.05
CA LEU A 108 -1.46 -27.61 28.01
C LEU A 108 -1.75 -29.06 27.56
N PRO A 109 -0.73 -29.81 27.13
CA PRO A 109 -0.89 -31.19 26.67
C PRO A 109 -1.48 -32.17 27.69
N ASP A 110 -1.30 -31.89 28.98
CA ASP A 110 -1.85 -32.68 30.10
C ASP A 110 -3.34 -32.39 30.37
N GLY A 111 -3.91 -31.40 29.67
CA GLY A 111 -5.29 -30.94 29.84
C GLY A 111 -5.45 -29.78 30.83
N THR A 112 -4.39 -29.38 31.52
CA THR A 112 -4.39 -28.17 32.36
C THR A 112 -4.71 -26.95 31.51
N ARG A 113 -5.53 -26.03 32.03
CA ARG A 113 -5.92 -24.81 31.31
C ARG A 113 -5.78 -23.55 32.16
N ALA A 114 -5.47 -22.44 31.50
CA ALA A 114 -5.41 -21.12 32.13
C ALA A 114 -6.01 -20.05 31.20
N ALA A 115 -6.55 -18.99 31.80
CA ALA A 115 -6.90 -17.80 31.06
C ALA A 115 -5.62 -17.09 30.59
N ALA A 116 -5.66 -16.55 29.39
CA ALA A 116 -4.58 -15.79 28.81
C ALA A 116 -5.05 -14.38 28.43
N ARG A 117 -4.09 -13.45 28.38
CA ARG A 117 -4.29 -12.11 27.85
C ARG A 117 -3.31 -11.84 26.72
N VAL A 118 -3.71 -11.03 25.76
CA VAL A 118 -2.79 -10.44 24.79
C VAL A 118 -1.86 -9.48 25.53
N VAL A 119 -0.55 -9.67 25.34
CA VAL A 119 0.49 -8.78 25.87
C VAL A 119 0.83 -7.71 24.85
N ALA A 120 1.12 -8.14 23.61
CA ALA A 120 1.52 -7.28 22.50
C ALA A 120 1.33 -8.02 21.16
N ARG A 121 1.39 -7.28 20.06
CA ARG A 121 1.26 -7.76 18.68
C ARG A 121 2.52 -7.48 17.89
N ASP A 122 2.72 -8.26 16.84
CA ASP A 122 3.70 -7.99 15.79
C ASP A 122 2.95 -7.80 14.47
N GLU A 123 2.78 -6.54 14.10
CA GLU A 123 2.06 -6.14 12.88
C GLU A 123 2.90 -6.41 11.62
N SER A 124 4.21 -6.52 11.75
CA SER A 124 5.12 -6.81 10.63
C SER A 124 5.09 -8.27 10.20
N ARG A 125 4.92 -9.18 11.17
CA ARG A 125 5.02 -10.64 10.98
C ARG A 125 3.72 -11.39 11.33
N ARG A 126 2.64 -10.67 11.65
CA ARG A 126 1.30 -11.21 11.92
C ARG A 126 1.28 -12.19 13.11
N LEU A 127 1.96 -11.83 14.20
CA LEU A 127 2.01 -12.64 15.42
C LEU A 127 1.35 -11.91 16.61
N VAL A 128 0.96 -12.69 17.60
CA VAL A 128 0.49 -12.19 18.90
C VAL A 128 1.27 -12.87 20.02
N LEU A 129 1.64 -12.10 21.04
CA LEU A 129 2.20 -12.60 22.29
C LEU A 129 1.10 -12.67 23.34
N LEU A 130 0.93 -13.85 23.92
CA LEU A 130 -0.01 -14.12 24.99
C LEU A 130 0.75 -14.37 26.29
N LYS A 131 0.12 -14.03 27.42
CA LYS A 131 0.55 -14.44 28.75
C LYS A 131 -0.55 -15.24 29.41
N ALA A 132 -0.20 -16.46 29.84
CA ALA A 132 -1.01 -17.33 30.67
C ALA A 132 -0.23 -17.71 31.94
N GLU A 133 -0.93 -18.03 33.03
CA GLU A 133 -0.32 -18.43 34.30
C GLU A 133 -0.57 -19.91 34.57
N PHE A 134 0.51 -20.66 34.76
CA PHE A 134 0.50 -22.09 35.07
C PHE A 134 1.37 -22.36 36.29
N ASN A 135 1.17 -23.52 36.91
CA ASN A 135 1.98 -23.96 38.05
C ASN A 135 3.30 -24.56 37.55
N GLY A 136 4.40 -23.83 37.76
CA GLY A 136 5.75 -24.26 37.38
C GLY A 136 6.17 -23.80 35.98
N PRO A 137 7.46 -23.99 35.63
CA PRO A 137 8.01 -23.55 34.37
C PRO A 137 7.46 -24.37 33.19
N LEU A 138 7.13 -23.69 32.10
CA LEU A 138 6.73 -24.34 30.85
C LEU A 138 7.94 -24.73 30.00
N PRO A 139 7.86 -25.84 29.23
CA PRO A 139 8.93 -26.24 28.32
C PRO A 139 9.06 -25.26 27.15
N VAL A 140 10.29 -24.80 26.88
CA VAL A 140 10.63 -23.91 25.76
C VAL A 140 11.45 -24.69 24.73
N PRO A 141 11.08 -24.67 23.44
CA PRO A 141 11.77 -25.45 22.42
C PRO A 141 13.05 -24.75 21.93
N ALA A 142 14.01 -25.54 21.45
CA ALA A 142 15.22 -25.01 20.82
C ALA A 142 14.91 -24.44 19.43
N ALA A 143 15.45 -23.26 19.12
CA ALA A 143 15.32 -22.64 17.81
C ALA A 143 16.47 -23.07 16.87
N VAL A 144 16.19 -23.15 15.57
CA VAL A 144 17.22 -23.37 14.54
C VAL A 144 17.87 -22.03 14.16
N PRO A 145 19.21 -21.91 14.24
CA PRO A 145 19.92 -20.72 13.75
C PRO A 145 19.62 -20.44 12.27
N ARG A 146 19.49 -19.18 11.90
CA ARG A 146 19.15 -18.78 10.51
C ARG A 146 20.13 -19.34 9.48
N ASP A 147 21.41 -19.31 9.79
CA ASP A 147 22.50 -19.82 8.97
C ASP A 147 22.56 -21.35 8.89
N ALA A 148 21.71 -22.06 9.64
CA ALA A 148 21.55 -23.52 9.54
C ALA A 148 20.31 -23.94 8.71
N VAL A 149 19.41 -23.02 8.37
CA VAL A 149 18.21 -23.32 7.57
C VAL A 149 18.59 -23.49 6.10
N ARG A 150 18.13 -24.58 5.46
CA ARG A 150 18.49 -24.92 4.06
C ARG A 150 17.24 -25.30 3.26
N ALA A 151 17.13 -24.77 2.05
CA ALA A 151 16.12 -25.25 1.10
C ALA A 151 16.36 -26.73 0.77
N GLY A 152 15.27 -27.50 0.62
CA GLY A 152 15.29 -28.95 0.44
C GLY A 152 15.41 -29.76 1.74
N ALA A 153 15.67 -29.13 2.89
CA ALA A 153 15.64 -29.83 4.17
C ALA A 153 14.21 -30.19 4.58
N TRP A 154 14.05 -31.28 5.34
CA TRP A 154 12.77 -31.68 5.92
C TRP A 154 12.18 -30.58 6.81
N SER A 155 10.87 -30.42 6.72
CA SER A 155 10.10 -29.53 7.58
C SER A 155 8.81 -30.20 8.01
N ILE A 156 8.50 -30.12 9.31
CA ILE A 156 7.31 -30.75 9.89
C ILE A 156 6.48 -29.63 10.53
N ALA A 157 5.28 -29.40 10.00
CA ALA A 157 4.31 -28.48 10.58
C ALA A 157 3.57 -29.20 11.72
N VAL A 158 3.51 -28.59 12.90
CA VAL A 158 2.86 -29.16 14.08
C VAL A 158 1.76 -28.23 14.58
N GLY A 159 0.56 -28.76 14.78
CA GLY A 159 -0.60 -28.08 15.33
C GLY A 159 -1.17 -28.82 16.55
N ARG A 160 -2.01 -28.15 17.34
CA ARG A 160 -2.80 -28.76 18.41
C ARG A 160 -4.16 -28.06 18.51
N THR A 161 -5.12 -28.52 17.71
CA THR A 161 -6.44 -27.88 17.59
C THR A 161 -7.60 -28.81 17.93
N LEU A 162 -7.80 -29.87 17.16
CA LEU A 162 -8.93 -30.77 17.31
C LEU A 162 -8.82 -31.64 18.58
N ASP A 163 -7.65 -32.26 18.79
CA ASP A 163 -7.35 -33.06 19.98
C ASP A 163 -6.37 -32.29 20.88
N PRO A 164 -6.73 -31.96 22.14
CA PRO A 164 -5.82 -31.28 23.06
C PRO A 164 -4.65 -32.14 23.51
N LYS A 165 -4.72 -33.48 23.39
CA LYS A 165 -3.68 -34.41 23.84
C LYS A 165 -2.68 -34.74 22.74
N VAL A 166 -3.16 -34.90 21.51
CA VAL A 166 -2.34 -35.35 20.36
C VAL A 166 -2.16 -34.22 19.35
N PRO A 167 -0.92 -33.81 19.03
CA PRO A 167 -0.70 -32.82 17.98
C PRO A 167 -1.00 -33.39 16.60
N ASN A 168 -1.58 -32.57 15.72
CA ASN A 168 -1.69 -32.88 14.29
C ASN A 168 -0.40 -32.44 13.58
N LEU A 169 0.06 -33.23 12.61
CA LEU A 169 1.31 -32.95 11.90
C LEU A 169 1.17 -33.07 10.38
N SER A 170 1.99 -32.31 9.66
CA SER A 170 2.20 -32.45 8.22
C SER A 170 3.68 -32.36 7.91
N VAL A 171 4.17 -33.22 7.02
CA VAL A 171 5.57 -33.28 6.62
C VAL A 171 5.71 -32.72 5.21
N GLY A 172 6.79 -31.97 4.98
CA GLY A 172 7.21 -31.44 3.69
C GLY A 172 8.68 -31.07 3.73
N VAL A 173 9.07 -30.12 2.90
CA VAL A 173 10.41 -29.55 2.82
C VAL A 173 10.39 -28.03 2.88
N ILE A 174 11.53 -27.46 3.27
CA ILE A 174 11.79 -26.04 3.13
C ILE A 174 11.94 -25.71 1.65
N SER A 175 10.94 -25.05 1.06
CA SER A 175 10.96 -24.68 -0.35
C SER A 175 11.90 -23.50 -0.62
N ALA A 176 11.94 -22.52 0.28
CA ALA A 176 12.78 -21.33 0.15
C ALA A 176 13.02 -20.66 1.51
N VAL A 177 14.09 -19.86 1.60
CA VAL A 177 14.41 -19.01 2.75
C VAL A 177 14.32 -17.54 2.37
N ASP A 178 14.30 -16.66 3.37
CA ASP A 178 14.27 -15.20 3.22
C ASP A 178 13.12 -14.67 2.33
N ARG A 179 11.98 -15.37 2.35
CA ARG A 179 10.75 -14.99 1.69
C ARG A 179 10.07 -13.87 2.47
N ILE A 180 9.10 -13.20 1.82
CA ILE A 180 8.38 -12.06 2.39
C ILE A 180 9.38 -11.00 2.89
N TRP A 181 10.27 -10.57 2.00
CA TRP A 181 11.33 -9.60 2.28
C TRP A 181 12.20 -9.99 3.48
N GLY A 182 12.67 -11.24 3.54
CA GLY A 182 13.55 -11.73 4.62
C GLY A 182 12.84 -12.14 5.93
N LYS A 183 11.51 -12.01 6.01
CA LYS A 183 10.73 -12.29 7.22
C LYS A 183 10.40 -13.77 7.42
N ALA A 184 10.33 -14.57 6.36
CA ALA A 184 9.72 -15.89 6.42
C ALA A 184 10.54 -17.00 5.75
N ILE A 185 10.38 -18.21 6.27
CA ILE A 185 10.76 -19.47 5.65
C ILE A 185 9.53 -20.00 4.91
N GLN A 186 9.71 -20.46 3.67
CA GLN A 186 8.65 -21.10 2.90
C GLN A 186 8.75 -22.63 3.00
N THR A 187 7.60 -23.28 3.14
CA THR A 187 7.45 -24.74 3.22
C THR A 187 6.32 -25.20 2.30
N ASP A 188 6.42 -26.43 1.81
CA ASP A 188 5.33 -27.11 1.08
C ASP A 188 4.54 -28.10 1.97
N ALA A 189 4.96 -28.29 3.22
CA ALA A 189 4.17 -29.01 4.22
C ALA A 189 2.73 -28.44 4.25
N LYS A 190 1.74 -29.34 4.27
CA LYS A 190 0.33 -28.91 4.23
C LYS A 190 -0.02 -28.19 5.53
N ILE A 191 -0.35 -26.92 5.40
CA ILE A 191 -0.79 -26.08 6.52
C ILE A 191 -2.21 -25.59 6.28
N SER A 192 -2.90 -25.32 7.37
CA SER A 192 -4.27 -24.79 7.39
C SER A 192 -4.40 -23.78 8.53
N PRO A 193 -5.53 -23.06 8.64
CA PRO A 193 -5.81 -22.21 9.80
C PRO A 193 -5.63 -22.89 11.17
N SER A 194 -5.76 -24.22 11.21
CA SER A 194 -5.53 -25.01 12.42
C SER A 194 -4.06 -25.09 12.83
N ASN A 195 -3.12 -24.95 11.89
CA ASN A 195 -1.69 -25.00 12.17
C ASN A 195 -1.10 -23.62 12.50
N TYR A 196 -1.80 -22.54 12.18
CA TYR A 196 -1.32 -21.19 12.44
C TYR A 196 -1.10 -20.94 13.93
N GLY A 197 0.03 -20.31 14.26
CA GLY A 197 0.56 -20.16 15.62
C GLY A 197 1.32 -21.38 16.14
N GLY A 198 1.29 -22.52 15.44
CA GLY A 198 2.10 -23.69 15.74
C GLY A 198 3.49 -23.65 15.10
N PRO A 199 4.43 -24.50 15.55
CA PRO A 199 5.78 -24.52 15.03
C PRO A 199 5.90 -25.28 13.71
N LEU A 200 6.79 -24.80 12.84
CA LEU A 200 7.47 -25.57 11.82
C LEU A 200 8.80 -26.05 12.41
N ILE A 201 9.05 -27.36 12.43
CA ILE A 201 10.26 -27.95 13.01
C ILE A 201 11.11 -28.68 11.98
N ASP A 202 12.41 -28.83 12.27
CA ASP A 202 13.31 -29.72 11.54
C ASP A 202 13.18 -31.18 12.02
N ILE A 203 13.87 -32.10 11.35
CA ILE A 203 13.88 -33.53 11.72
C ILE A 203 14.54 -33.82 13.08
N HIS A 204 15.21 -32.83 13.69
CA HIS A 204 15.80 -32.94 15.03
C HIS A 204 14.86 -32.43 16.13
N GLY A 205 13.64 -32.00 15.79
CA GLY A 205 12.68 -31.45 16.75
C GLY A 205 12.96 -30.00 17.16
N ARG A 206 13.85 -29.30 16.46
CA ARG A 206 14.12 -27.86 16.70
C ARG A 206 13.18 -27.02 15.86
N VAL A 207 12.75 -25.88 16.40
CA VAL A 207 11.79 -25.00 15.73
C VAL A 207 12.50 -24.11 14.73
N LEU A 208 12.12 -24.26 13.46
CA LEU A 208 12.48 -23.38 12.36
C LEU A 208 11.75 -22.04 12.49
N GLY A 209 10.45 -22.07 12.75
CA GLY A 209 9.62 -20.88 12.89
C GLY A 209 8.18 -21.13 13.33
N VAL A 210 7.41 -20.06 13.46
CA VAL A 210 5.97 -20.10 13.79
C VAL A 210 5.15 -19.89 12.53
N LEU A 211 4.19 -20.77 12.27
CA LEU A 211 3.36 -20.76 11.06
C LEU A 211 2.36 -19.59 11.08
N VAL A 212 2.36 -18.79 10.00
CA VAL A 212 1.51 -17.60 9.85
C VAL A 212 1.02 -17.45 8.41
N PRO A 213 -0.21 -16.95 8.18
CA PRO A 213 -0.63 -16.53 6.86
C PRO A 213 0.07 -15.21 6.52
N LEU A 214 1.03 -15.25 5.59
CA LEU A 214 1.69 -14.07 5.05
C LEU A 214 1.51 -14.05 3.54
N SER A 215 1.38 -12.85 2.97
CA SER A 215 1.31 -12.66 1.52
C SER A 215 2.45 -11.76 1.03
N PRO A 216 3.07 -12.09 -0.12
CA PRO A 216 4.00 -11.17 -0.79
C PRO A 216 3.28 -10.03 -1.52
N GLN A 217 1.96 -10.13 -1.72
CA GLN A 217 1.17 -9.21 -2.55
C GLN A 217 0.31 -8.24 -1.74
N SER A 218 -0.09 -8.62 -0.52
CA SER A 218 -0.92 -7.79 0.36
C SER A 218 -0.44 -7.88 1.80
N GLN A 219 -0.64 -6.78 2.52
CA GLN A 219 -0.44 -6.70 3.97
C GLN A 219 -1.79 -6.66 4.70
N ASP A 220 -2.92 -7.03 4.10
CA ASP A 220 -4.20 -7.02 4.83
C ASP A 220 -4.28 -8.16 5.86
N GLU A 221 -5.17 -8.04 6.85
CA GLU A 221 -5.23 -8.94 8.02
C GLU A 221 -5.56 -10.40 7.67
N VAL A 222 -6.25 -10.62 6.54
CA VAL A 222 -6.60 -11.95 6.01
C VAL A 222 -5.74 -12.36 4.80
N ALA A 223 -4.79 -11.52 4.39
CA ALA A 223 -3.94 -11.81 3.24
C ALA A 223 -3.01 -12.99 3.52
N GLY A 224 -2.78 -13.83 2.51
CA GLY A 224 -1.94 -15.01 2.65
C GLY A 224 -2.75 -16.28 2.93
N VAL A 225 -3.99 -16.15 3.38
CA VAL A 225 -4.89 -17.28 3.64
C VAL A 225 -5.24 -17.97 2.33
N GLU A 226 -5.47 -17.24 1.25
CA GLU A 226 -5.76 -17.78 -0.08
C GLU A 226 -4.70 -18.76 -0.61
N TRP A 227 -3.47 -18.74 -0.07
CA TRP A 227 -2.37 -19.60 -0.51
C TRP A 227 -2.32 -20.97 0.17
N TYR A 228 -3.10 -21.21 1.25
CA TYR A 228 -2.97 -22.45 2.03
C TYR A 228 -3.27 -23.72 1.22
N ASP A 229 -4.19 -23.65 0.24
CA ASP A 229 -4.56 -24.80 -0.60
C ASP A 229 -3.67 -24.94 -1.86
N SER A 230 -2.70 -24.03 -2.04
CA SER A 230 -1.77 -24.02 -3.17
C SER A 230 -0.41 -24.68 -2.88
N GLY A 231 -0.23 -25.24 -1.68
CA GLY A 231 1.05 -25.84 -1.25
C GLY A 231 2.14 -24.82 -0.91
N ILE A 232 1.76 -23.59 -0.55
CA ILE A 232 2.69 -22.53 -0.13
C ILE A 232 2.37 -22.16 1.32
N GLY A 233 3.29 -22.47 2.23
CA GLY A 233 3.20 -22.09 3.63
C GLY A 233 4.36 -21.21 4.08
N PHE A 234 4.12 -20.33 5.05
CA PHE A 234 5.14 -19.45 5.63
C PHE A 234 5.30 -19.65 7.12
N ALA A 235 6.56 -19.61 7.59
CA ALA A 235 6.92 -19.61 8.99
C ALA A 235 7.85 -18.44 9.32
N VAL A 236 7.54 -17.68 10.36
CA VAL A 236 8.42 -16.64 10.90
C VAL A 236 9.51 -17.29 11.75
N PRO A 237 10.80 -17.07 11.49
CA PRO A 237 11.88 -17.73 12.23
C PRO A 237 11.78 -17.53 13.74
N LEU A 238 11.87 -18.62 14.52
CA LEU A 238 11.75 -18.52 15.98
C LEU A 238 12.89 -17.69 16.57
N VAL A 239 14.10 -17.78 16.00
CA VAL A 239 15.24 -16.97 16.42
C VAL A 239 15.00 -15.46 16.31
N ASP A 240 14.19 -15.00 15.35
CA ASP A 240 13.83 -13.58 15.23
C ASP A 240 12.89 -13.15 16.35
N ILE A 241 11.91 -14.00 16.67
CA ILE A 241 10.93 -13.77 17.73
C ILE A 241 11.65 -13.70 19.07
N LEU A 242 12.53 -14.67 19.36
CA LEU A 242 13.29 -14.73 20.60
C LEU A 242 14.24 -13.53 20.75
N ALA A 243 14.86 -13.05 19.66
CA ALA A 243 15.74 -11.88 19.68
C ALA A 243 15.03 -10.55 19.99
N ARG A 244 13.69 -10.55 20.07
CA ARG A 244 12.86 -9.37 20.42
C ARG A 244 11.93 -9.65 21.60
N LEU A 245 12.02 -10.83 22.21
CA LEU A 245 11.06 -11.28 23.22
C LEU A 245 11.03 -10.36 24.44
N ASP A 246 12.17 -9.89 24.93
CA ASP A 246 12.21 -9.01 26.11
C ASP A 246 11.48 -7.68 25.85
N ARG A 247 11.76 -7.01 24.71
CA ARG A 247 11.02 -5.82 24.26
C ARG A 247 9.51 -6.11 24.13
N TRP A 248 9.15 -7.29 23.64
CA TRP A 248 7.76 -7.67 23.40
C TRP A 248 7.00 -7.99 24.70
N LYS A 249 7.68 -8.56 25.70
CA LYS A 249 7.17 -8.84 27.05
C LYS A 249 6.79 -7.56 27.81
N GLU A 250 7.38 -6.42 27.48
CA GLU A 250 7.04 -5.11 28.05
C GLU A 250 5.66 -4.59 27.61
N GLY A 251 5.00 -5.23 26.63
CA GLY A 251 3.70 -4.81 26.12
C GLY A 251 3.78 -3.83 24.93
N ASN A 252 4.96 -3.64 24.35
CA ASN A 252 5.16 -2.79 23.19
C ASN A 252 4.82 -3.55 21.90
N ASP A 253 3.89 -3.03 21.11
CA ASP A 253 3.62 -3.58 19.78
C ASP A 253 4.84 -3.39 18.85
N LEU A 254 5.09 -4.40 18.02
CA LEU A 254 6.17 -4.42 17.05
C LEU A 254 5.60 -4.08 15.67
N VAL A 255 5.98 -2.91 15.17
CA VAL A 255 5.50 -2.37 13.89
C VAL A 255 6.67 -2.22 12.90
N PRO A 256 6.44 -2.41 11.58
CA PRO A 256 7.48 -2.29 10.57
C PRO A 256 8.23 -0.95 10.65
N GLY A 257 9.56 -0.98 10.54
CA GLY A 257 10.37 0.23 10.53
C GLY A 257 10.35 0.94 9.16
N ILE A 258 10.22 2.26 9.17
CA ILE A 258 10.13 3.10 7.97
C ILE A 258 11.33 4.07 7.91
N LEU A 259 12.00 4.12 6.75
CA LEU A 259 13.06 5.10 6.45
C LEU A 259 12.51 6.44 5.93
N GLY A 260 11.43 6.39 5.13
CA GLY A 260 10.85 7.53 4.42
C GLY A 260 11.63 7.97 3.19
N ILE A 261 11.95 7.00 2.32
CA ILE A 261 12.53 7.18 0.99
C ILE A 261 11.67 6.47 -0.06
N SER A 262 11.75 6.94 -1.31
CA SER A 262 11.32 6.20 -2.50
C SER A 262 12.53 5.90 -3.36
N LEU A 263 12.57 4.72 -3.95
CA LEU A 263 13.68 4.26 -4.80
C LEU A 263 13.29 4.41 -6.27
N LYS A 264 14.29 4.67 -7.12
CA LYS A 264 14.14 4.74 -8.56
C LYS A 264 13.99 3.33 -9.15
N GLY A 265 13.10 3.20 -10.14
CA GLY A 265 12.89 1.95 -10.88
C GLY A 265 11.62 1.22 -10.47
N ASP A 266 11.16 0.31 -11.34
CA ASP A 266 9.90 -0.42 -11.17
C ASP A 266 10.10 -1.90 -10.82
N ASN A 267 11.34 -2.41 -10.92
CA ASN A 267 11.66 -3.82 -10.73
C ASN A 267 12.66 -4.04 -9.59
N ASP A 268 12.11 -4.41 -8.43
CA ASP A 268 12.89 -4.67 -7.22
C ASP A 268 14.03 -5.70 -7.39
N TYR A 269 13.89 -6.64 -8.34
CA TYR A 269 14.80 -7.75 -8.53
C TYR A 269 15.95 -7.48 -9.50
N VAL A 270 15.97 -6.30 -10.12
CA VAL A 270 16.99 -5.90 -11.10
C VAL A 270 17.54 -4.51 -10.76
N ASP A 271 16.67 -3.60 -10.35
CA ASP A 271 17.04 -2.20 -10.18
C ASP A 271 17.93 -1.99 -8.95
N PRO A 272 18.98 -1.15 -9.05
CA PRO A 272 19.79 -0.77 -7.91
C PRO A 272 19.02 0.15 -6.97
N PRO A 273 19.29 0.11 -5.64
CA PRO A 273 18.61 0.95 -4.66
C PRO A 273 19.11 2.40 -4.71
N ILE A 274 18.69 3.14 -5.73
CA ILE A 274 18.98 4.57 -5.90
C ILE A 274 17.82 5.36 -5.34
N VAL A 275 18.10 6.30 -4.45
CA VAL A 275 17.09 7.14 -3.81
C VAL A 275 16.56 8.16 -4.82
N GLU A 276 15.26 8.10 -5.12
CA GLU A 276 14.57 9.06 -5.97
C GLU A 276 13.95 10.21 -5.17
N ILE A 277 13.36 9.88 -4.02
CA ILE A 277 12.70 10.84 -3.14
C ILE A 277 13.16 10.57 -1.71
N VAL A 278 13.47 11.63 -0.98
CA VAL A 278 13.65 11.61 0.48
C VAL A 278 12.61 12.53 1.07
N ARG A 279 11.80 12.03 2.01
CA ARG A 279 10.86 12.90 2.73
C ARG A 279 11.66 13.70 3.76
N VAL A 280 11.56 15.04 3.73
CA VAL A 280 12.41 15.94 4.55
C VAL A 280 12.36 15.58 6.05
N ASN A 281 11.17 15.32 6.59
CA ASN A 281 10.98 15.02 8.01
C ASN A 281 11.09 13.53 8.37
N SER A 282 11.45 12.66 7.41
CA SER A 282 11.65 11.24 7.69
C SER A 282 12.97 10.96 8.40
N PRO A 283 13.15 9.77 8.99
CA PRO A 283 14.44 9.34 9.50
C PRO A 283 15.59 9.48 8.50
N ALA A 284 15.37 9.10 7.23
CA ALA A 284 16.39 9.21 6.20
C ALA A 284 16.74 10.68 5.90
N GLY A 285 15.74 11.55 5.79
CA GLY A 285 15.94 13.00 5.58
C GLY A 285 16.75 13.64 6.71
N LYS A 286 16.36 13.38 7.96
CA LYS A 286 17.06 13.88 9.16
C LYS A 286 18.50 13.37 9.28
N SER A 287 18.77 12.19 8.72
CA SER A 287 20.11 11.57 8.75
C SER A 287 20.99 11.99 7.55
N GLY A 288 20.50 12.87 6.68
CA GLY A 288 21.27 13.43 5.57
C GLY A 288 21.32 12.56 4.31
N VAL A 289 20.41 11.59 4.17
CA VAL A 289 20.19 10.88 2.90
C VAL A 289 19.62 11.86 1.87
N ARG A 290 20.09 11.79 0.62
CA ARG A 290 19.70 12.71 -0.45
C ARG A 290 19.22 11.96 -1.69
N LYS A 291 18.44 12.63 -2.52
CA LYS A 291 18.12 12.16 -3.87
C LYS A 291 19.41 11.90 -4.65
N GLY A 292 19.45 10.77 -5.35
CA GLY A 292 20.61 10.32 -6.13
C GLY A 292 21.58 9.42 -5.36
N ASP A 293 21.49 9.35 -4.03
CA ASP A 293 22.30 8.43 -3.23
C ASP A 293 21.97 6.98 -3.62
N ARG A 294 22.98 6.16 -3.92
CA ARG A 294 22.82 4.71 -4.05
C ARG A 294 23.14 4.05 -2.72
N ILE A 295 22.19 3.32 -2.14
CA ILE A 295 22.43 2.56 -0.91
C ILE A 295 23.28 1.33 -1.28
N ALA A 296 24.58 1.38 -1.01
CA ALA A 296 25.53 0.32 -1.35
C ALA A 296 25.54 -0.81 -0.31
N LYS A 297 25.34 -0.48 0.97
CA LYS A 297 25.17 -1.45 2.05
C LYS A 297 24.15 -0.99 3.09
N ILE A 298 23.54 -1.97 3.76
CA ILE A 298 22.76 -1.80 4.98
C ILE A 298 23.21 -2.82 6.02
N ASP A 299 23.54 -2.36 7.23
CA ASP A 299 24.10 -3.18 8.32
C ASP A 299 25.26 -4.08 7.86
N GLY A 300 26.15 -3.50 7.05
CA GLY A 300 27.31 -4.18 6.48
C GLY A 300 27.02 -5.15 5.32
N ARG A 301 25.75 -5.36 4.95
CA ARG A 301 25.34 -6.26 3.86
C ARG A 301 25.25 -5.51 2.52
N PRO A 302 25.89 -6.02 1.44
CA PRO A 302 25.78 -5.42 0.11
C PRO A 302 24.35 -5.40 -0.43
N THR A 303 23.99 -4.30 -1.10
CA THR A 303 22.69 -4.09 -1.74
C THR A 303 22.87 -3.63 -3.18
N ASP A 304 23.12 -4.59 -4.06
CA ASP A 304 23.18 -4.36 -5.51
C ASP A 304 21.81 -4.10 -6.10
N ARG A 305 20.75 -4.63 -5.46
CA ARG A 305 19.37 -4.56 -5.91
C ARG A 305 18.42 -4.12 -4.79
N VAL A 306 17.32 -3.47 -5.16
CA VAL A 306 16.28 -3.03 -4.22
C VAL A 306 15.77 -4.18 -3.34
N ALA A 307 15.60 -5.39 -3.90
CA ALA A 307 15.16 -6.57 -3.14
C ALA A 307 16.09 -6.90 -1.96
N GLN A 308 17.41 -6.75 -2.12
CA GLN A 308 18.38 -7.02 -1.04
C GLN A 308 18.25 -5.99 0.08
N LEU A 309 18.03 -4.72 -0.27
CA LEU A 309 17.74 -3.67 0.71
C LEU A 309 16.44 -3.99 1.46
N LYS A 310 15.37 -4.33 0.74
CA LYS A 310 14.08 -4.73 1.32
C LYS A 310 14.20 -5.97 2.21
N HIS A 311 15.08 -6.93 1.89
CA HIS A 311 15.32 -8.13 2.74
C HIS A 311 15.89 -7.80 4.12
N VAL A 312 16.71 -6.76 4.21
CA VAL A 312 17.28 -6.31 5.49
C VAL A 312 16.27 -5.43 6.23
N LEU A 313 15.72 -4.42 5.57
CA LEU A 313 14.74 -3.51 6.16
C LEU A 313 13.45 -4.22 6.59
N GLY A 314 12.98 -5.19 5.81
CA GLY A 314 11.76 -5.94 6.11
C GLY A 314 11.79 -6.65 7.46
N ARG A 315 12.99 -6.93 7.99
CA ARG A 315 13.14 -7.55 9.30
C ARG A 315 13.13 -6.57 10.47
N ALA A 316 13.43 -5.30 10.20
CA ALA A 316 13.61 -4.27 11.20
C ALA A 316 12.27 -3.66 11.64
N TYR A 317 12.22 -3.22 12.90
CA TYR A 317 11.04 -2.59 13.48
C TYR A 317 11.27 -1.09 13.69
N ALA A 318 10.19 -0.35 13.91
CA ALA A 318 10.29 1.00 14.44
C ALA A 318 11.10 1.02 15.74
N GLY A 319 11.92 2.05 15.90
CA GLY A 319 12.89 2.20 16.99
C GLY A 319 14.24 1.51 16.75
N ASP A 320 14.31 0.51 15.86
CA ASP A 320 15.59 -0.11 15.49
C ASP A 320 16.44 0.92 14.70
N SER A 321 17.76 0.86 14.86
CA SER A 321 18.71 1.67 14.07
C SER A 321 19.37 0.80 13.01
N VAL A 322 19.49 1.34 11.79
CA VAL A 322 20.20 0.70 10.67
C VAL A 322 21.32 1.59 10.17
N GLU A 323 22.46 0.98 9.84
CA GLU A 323 23.62 1.67 9.29
C GLU A 323 23.59 1.59 7.76
N LEU A 324 23.53 2.73 7.08
CA LEU A 324 23.55 2.82 5.62
C LEU A 324 24.93 3.28 5.13
N GLU A 325 25.48 2.58 4.15
CA GLU A 325 26.64 3.04 3.36
C GLU A 325 26.12 3.50 1.99
N LEU A 326 26.19 4.81 1.74
CA LEU A 326 25.66 5.49 0.56
C LEU A 326 26.80 5.80 -0.40
N ALA A 327 26.64 5.49 -1.68
CA ALA A 327 27.48 6.03 -2.75
C ALA A 327 26.82 7.30 -3.30
N ARG A 328 27.49 8.44 -3.10
CA ARG A 328 27.06 9.78 -3.50
C ARG A 328 28.09 10.35 -4.48
N GLY A 329 27.82 10.21 -5.78
CA GLY A 329 28.85 10.46 -6.79
C GLY A 329 30.03 9.51 -6.58
N ASP A 330 31.23 10.06 -6.41
CA ASP A 330 32.45 9.30 -6.12
C ASP A 330 32.73 9.09 -4.62
N GLU A 331 31.90 9.68 -3.75
CA GLU A 331 32.08 9.60 -2.29
C GLU A 331 31.27 8.46 -1.67
N THR A 332 31.80 7.91 -0.58
CA THR A 332 31.08 6.97 0.29
C THR A 332 30.72 7.65 1.60
N VAL A 333 29.42 7.74 1.91
CA VAL A 333 28.90 8.38 3.12
C VAL A 333 28.24 7.31 4.00
N ARG A 334 28.56 7.31 5.30
CA ARG A 334 27.91 6.43 6.27
C ARG A 334 26.94 7.21 7.15
N VAL A 335 25.74 6.69 7.32
CA VAL A 335 24.69 7.30 8.15
C VAL A 335 23.98 6.24 8.98
N SER A 336 23.79 6.53 10.27
CA SER A 336 22.92 5.76 11.16
C SER A 336 21.51 6.33 11.10
N VAL A 337 20.51 5.49 10.83
CA VAL A 337 19.11 5.91 10.72
C VAL A 337 18.25 5.13 11.71
N GLN A 338 17.61 5.82 12.65
CA GLN A 338 16.62 5.21 13.54
C GLN A 338 15.26 5.16 12.85
N LEU A 339 14.73 3.96 12.63
CA LEU A 339 13.48 3.73 11.94
C LEU A 339 12.28 4.22 12.76
N THR A 340 11.24 4.69 12.07
CA THR A 340 9.97 5.14 12.69
C THR A 340 8.82 4.21 12.31
N ASP A 341 7.75 4.21 13.09
CA ASP A 341 6.50 3.47 12.79
C ASP A 341 5.59 4.24 11.82
N THR A 342 5.70 5.56 11.85
CA THR A 342 4.85 6.48 11.13
C THR A 342 5.69 7.62 10.58
N LEU A 343 5.36 8.04 9.36
CA LEU A 343 5.92 9.25 8.78
C LEU A 343 4.92 10.38 9.01
N ILE A 344 5.41 11.56 9.33
CA ILE A 344 4.55 12.75 9.37
C ILE A 344 3.99 12.94 7.95
N PRO A 345 2.66 12.99 7.75
CA PRO A 345 2.08 13.16 6.41
C PRO A 345 2.59 14.45 5.78
N TYR A 346 2.82 14.41 4.47
CA TYR A 346 3.46 15.52 3.76
C TYR A 346 2.47 16.68 3.55
N ALA A 347 2.88 17.88 3.94
CA ALA A 347 2.15 19.11 3.61
C ALA A 347 2.90 19.82 2.47
N HIS A 348 2.21 20.10 1.36
CA HIS A 348 2.81 20.88 0.28
C HIS A 348 3.12 22.30 0.78
N ALA A 349 4.38 22.70 0.64
CA ALA A 349 4.74 24.11 0.74
C ALA A 349 4.03 24.91 -0.35
N TYR A 350 3.56 26.09 0.04
CA TYR A 350 2.80 27.01 -0.77
C TYR A 350 3.50 28.36 -0.77
N LEU A 351 3.77 28.89 -1.96
CA LEU A 351 4.37 30.21 -2.14
C LEU A 351 3.29 31.29 -2.29
N GLY A 352 2.18 31.03 -2.96
CA GLY A 352 1.15 32.04 -3.23
C GLY A 352 1.05 32.55 -4.65
N VAL A 353 1.61 31.85 -5.63
CA VAL A 353 1.71 32.35 -7.00
C VAL A 353 0.88 31.49 -7.95
N LEU A 354 0.11 32.14 -8.83
CA LEU A 354 -0.53 31.50 -9.96
C LEU A 354 0.31 31.76 -11.22
N PRO A 355 0.76 30.71 -11.93
CA PRO A 355 1.44 30.86 -13.21
C PRO A 355 0.46 31.22 -14.34
N PRO A 356 0.95 31.76 -15.48
CA PRO A 356 0.12 32.01 -16.65
C PRO A 356 -0.33 30.70 -17.33
N ARG A 357 -1.48 30.76 -18.02
CA ARG A 357 -2.07 29.62 -18.76
C ARG A 357 -1.39 29.34 -20.09
N VAL A 358 -0.69 30.34 -20.63
CA VAL A 358 0.10 30.26 -21.85
C VAL A 358 1.55 30.51 -21.46
N SER A 359 2.41 29.54 -21.75
CA SER A 359 3.85 29.74 -21.57
C SER A 359 4.34 30.76 -22.58
N SER A 360 5.14 31.72 -22.12
CA SER A 360 5.85 32.67 -23.00
C SER A 360 6.98 32.00 -23.78
N GLY A 361 7.37 30.77 -23.41
CA GLY A 361 8.56 30.08 -23.93
C GLY A 361 9.88 30.63 -23.37
N ALA A 362 9.85 31.71 -22.60
CA ALA A 362 11.00 32.24 -21.91
C ALA A 362 11.28 31.45 -20.61
N PRO A 363 12.55 31.26 -20.22
CA PRO A 363 12.89 30.60 -18.97
C PRO A 363 12.38 31.40 -17.77
N GLY A 364 11.88 30.70 -16.76
CA GLY A 364 11.38 31.27 -15.52
C GLY A 364 9.88 31.01 -15.31
N VAL A 365 9.35 31.55 -14.21
CA VAL A 365 7.94 31.44 -13.85
C VAL A 365 7.36 32.82 -13.64
N ALA A 366 6.48 33.27 -14.53
CA ALA A 366 5.81 34.55 -14.36
C ALA A 366 4.76 34.45 -13.23
N ALA A 367 4.77 35.41 -12.32
CA ALA A 367 3.73 35.59 -11.33
C ALA A 367 2.51 36.26 -11.99
N PHE A 368 1.65 35.46 -12.62
CA PHE A 368 0.44 35.98 -13.27
C PHE A 368 -0.55 36.52 -12.24
N HIS A 369 -0.67 35.84 -11.11
CA HIS A 369 -1.39 36.32 -9.94
C HIS A 369 -0.62 35.99 -8.67
N VAL A 370 -0.76 36.85 -7.67
CA VAL A 370 -0.24 36.61 -6.32
C VAL A 370 -1.43 36.66 -5.37
N PHE A 371 -1.69 35.55 -4.69
CA PHE A 371 -2.85 35.45 -3.80
C PHE A 371 -2.68 36.36 -2.58
N PRO A 372 -3.73 37.08 -2.14
CA PRO A 372 -3.70 37.85 -0.91
C PRO A 372 -3.27 37.00 0.29
N ASP A 373 -2.57 37.62 1.24
CA ASP A 373 -2.05 37.00 2.47
C ASP A 373 -1.12 35.79 2.28
N SER A 374 -0.76 35.47 1.05
CA SER A 374 0.19 34.42 0.74
C SER A 374 1.63 34.79 1.10
N PRO A 375 2.54 33.81 1.25
CA PRO A 375 3.96 34.06 1.45
C PRO A 375 4.58 35.02 0.44
N ALA A 376 4.26 34.84 -0.85
CA ALA A 376 4.71 35.70 -1.94
C ALA A 376 4.24 37.15 -1.75
N ALA A 377 2.95 37.36 -1.45
CA ALA A 377 2.40 38.69 -1.20
C ALA A 377 3.08 39.36 -0.01
N LYS A 378 3.24 38.63 1.10
CA LYS A 378 3.87 39.13 2.34
C LYS A 378 5.35 39.48 2.13
N ALA A 379 6.05 38.72 1.30
CA ALA A 379 7.45 38.94 0.96
C ALA A 379 7.64 40.04 -0.11
N GLY A 380 6.56 40.50 -0.76
CA GLY A 380 6.59 41.59 -1.72
C GLY A 380 6.75 41.18 -3.19
N ILE A 381 6.52 39.91 -3.52
CA ILE A 381 6.32 39.46 -4.92
C ILE A 381 4.99 40.04 -5.43
N ARG A 382 4.99 40.52 -6.67
CA ARG A 382 3.84 41.20 -7.29
C ARG A 382 3.44 40.51 -8.59
N PRO A 383 2.17 40.64 -9.01
CA PRO A 383 1.78 40.27 -10.36
C PRO A 383 2.68 40.93 -11.40
N GLY A 384 3.16 40.15 -12.37
CA GLY A 384 4.10 40.59 -13.41
C GLY A 384 5.58 40.32 -13.12
N ASP A 385 5.95 39.96 -11.88
CA ASP A 385 7.32 39.53 -11.58
C ASP A 385 7.66 38.22 -12.31
N LEU A 386 8.87 38.08 -12.83
CA LEU A 386 9.38 36.84 -13.42
C LEU A 386 10.34 36.15 -12.45
N LEU A 387 9.95 35.03 -11.88
CA LEU A 387 10.77 34.24 -10.96
C LEU A 387 11.79 33.44 -11.77
N VAL A 388 13.08 33.67 -11.56
CA VAL A 388 14.17 33.11 -12.36
C VAL A 388 15.09 32.17 -11.58
N ALA A 389 15.10 32.23 -10.24
CA ALA A 389 15.80 31.27 -9.40
C ALA A 389 15.09 31.05 -8.05
N CYS A 390 15.27 29.87 -7.46
CA CYS A 390 14.83 29.53 -6.11
C CYS A 390 15.99 28.81 -5.39
N ASP A 391 16.44 29.34 -4.24
CA ASP A 391 17.60 28.86 -3.48
C ASP A 391 18.86 28.67 -4.35
N GLY A 392 19.06 29.60 -5.28
CA GLY A 392 20.19 29.59 -6.21
C GLY A 392 20.05 28.61 -7.38
N VAL A 393 19.00 27.80 -7.43
CA VAL A 393 18.69 26.93 -8.58
C VAL A 393 17.89 27.72 -9.62
N GLU A 394 18.37 27.72 -10.86
CA GLU A 394 17.66 28.38 -11.97
C GLU A 394 16.30 27.73 -12.25
N LEU A 395 15.29 28.56 -12.46
CA LEU A 395 13.94 28.15 -12.79
C LEU A 395 13.75 28.24 -14.31
N THR A 396 13.43 27.12 -14.93
CA THR A 396 13.14 27.06 -16.37
C THR A 396 11.65 27.17 -16.65
N ASP A 397 10.82 26.61 -15.77
CA ASP A 397 9.38 26.53 -15.91
C ASP A 397 8.65 26.32 -14.56
N THR A 398 7.32 26.30 -14.60
CA THR A 398 6.46 26.03 -13.44
C THR A 398 6.78 24.70 -12.75
N ALA A 399 7.21 23.67 -13.49
CA ALA A 399 7.55 22.37 -12.92
C ALA A 399 8.85 22.45 -12.10
N SER A 400 9.84 23.21 -12.56
CA SER A 400 11.09 23.46 -11.84
C SER A 400 10.84 24.18 -10.50
N LEU A 401 10.00 25.22 -10.47
CA LEU A 401 9.66 25.90 -9.22
C LEU A 401 8.90 24.97 -8.26
N ARG A 402 7.93 24.21 -8.77
CA ARG A 402 7.20 23.23 -7.95
C ARG A 402 8.14 22.18 -7.35
N ALA A 403 9.12 21.70 -8.12
CA ALA A 403 10.12 20.75 -7.66
C ALA A 403 11.05 21.36 -6.59
N GLN A 404 11.35 22.66 -6.67
CA GLN A 404 12.07 23.36 -5.60
C GLN A 404 11.21 23.47 -4.35
N LEU A 405 9.97 23.97 -4.46
CA LEU A 405 9.05 24.07 -3.31
C LEU A 405 8.84 22.72 -2.61
N ALA A 406 8.80 21.62 -3.36
CA ALA A 406 8.61 20.28 -2.80
C ALA A 406 9.79 19.77 -1.95
N GLN A 407 10.95 20.45 -1.99
CA GLN A 407 12.10 20.14 -1.15
C GLN A 407 12.02 20.80 0.23
N HIS A 408 11.04 21.68 0.45
CA HIS A 408 10.88 22.42 1.69
C HIS A 408 9.56 22.08 2.38
N PRO A 409 9.55 21.87 3.71
CA PRO A 409 8.32 21.88 4.47
C PRO A 409 7.73 23.30 4.59
N PRO A 410 6.42 23.42 4.82
CA PRO A 410 5.84 24.68 5.29
C PRO A 410 6.56 25.24 6.51
N GLY A 411 6.78 26.55 6.54
CA GLY A 411 7.53 27.26 7.58
C GLY A 411 8.97 27.58 7.19
N ASP A 412 9.56 26.84 6.24
CA ASP A 412 10.89 27.15 5.70
C ASP A 412 10.91 28.50 4.98
N THR A 413 12.05 29.17 5.03
CA THR A 413 12.30 30.40 4.27
C THR A 413 13.20 30.08 3.09
N ILE A 414 12.71 30.39 1.88
CA ILE A 414 13.45 30.23 0.63
C ILE A 414 13.84 31.60 0.06
N ALA A 415 14.92 31.65 -0.71
CA ALA A 415 15.34 32.81 -1.47
C ALA A 415 14.83 32.70 -2.92
N VAL A 416 13.89 33.57 -3.30
CA VAL A 416 13.37 33.65 -4.66
C VAL A 416 13.98 34.85 -5.37
N ARG A 417 14.70 34.60 -6.46
CA ARG A 417 15.16 35.66 -7.36
C ARG A 417 14.09 35.96 -8.38
N CYS A 418 13.64 37.20 -8.46
CA CYS A 418 12.70 37.66 -9.49
C CYS A 418 13.22 38.87 -10.26
N VAL A 419 12.74 38.99 -11.50
CA VAL A 419 12.96 40.15 -12.37
C VAL A 419 11.68 40.98 -12.40
N ARG A 420 11.79 42.26 -12.05
CA ARG A 420 10.70 43.23 -12.08
C ARG A 420 11.08 44.38 -13.01
N GLY A 421 10.52 44.38 -14.22
CA GLY A 421 10.94 45.32 -15.27
C GLY A 421 12.40 45.08 -15.66
N THR A 422 13.31 45.94 -15.23
CA THR A 422 14.77 45.80 -15.46
C THR A 422 15.55 45.46 -14.19
N GLU A 423 14.90 45.48 -13.03
CA GLU A 423 15.53 45.20 -11.74
C GLU A 423 15.51 43.71 -11.45
N THR A 424 16.57 43.21 -10.83
CA THR A 424 16.63 41.86 -10.26
C THR A 424 16.60 41.97 -8.74
N LEU A 425 15.69 41.25 -8.11
CA LEU A 425 15.43 41.26 -6.68
C LEU A 425 15.61 39.86 -6.12
N ASP A 426 16.34 39.72 -5.02
CA ASP A 426 16.39 38.49 -4.22
C ASP A 426 15.46 38.67 -3.01
N ILE A 427 14.38 37.89 -2.96
CA ILE A 427 13.30 38.03 -1.97
C ILE A 427 13.25 36.77 -1.09
N ALA A 428 13.32 36.94 0.22
CA ALA A 428 13.13 35.84 1.17
C ALA A 428 11.63 35.59 1.42
N CYS A 429 11.15 34.38 1.14
CA CYS A 429 9.75 33.99 1.29
C CYS A 429 9.60 32.88 2.34
N ALA A 430 8.86 33.14 3.40
CA ALA A 430 8.51 32.14 4.42
C ALA A 430 7.28 31.33 3.98
N LEU A 431 7.51 30.09 3.54
CA LEU A 431 6.49 29.19 2.97
C LEU A 431 5.40 28.85 3.98
N SER A 432 4.18 28.59 3.49
CA SER A 432 3.05 28.16 4.32
C SER A 432 2.45 26.85 3.79
N PRO A 433 1.53 26.20 4.52
CA PRO A 433 0.67 25.20 3.91
C PRO A 433 -0.20 25.85 2.82
N VAL A 434 -0.67 25.04 1.86
CA VAL A 434 -1.63 25.49 0.85
C VAL A 434 -2.88 26.06 1.53
N SER A 435 -3.28 27.27 1.13
CA SER A 435 -4.49 27.88 1.68
C SER A 435 -5.72 27.02 1.40
N GLU A 436 -6.53 26.79 2.43
CA GLU A 436 -7.84 26.13 2.34
C GLU A 436 -8.95 27.11 1.97
N SER A 437 -8.69 28.42 1.96
CA SER A 437 -9.67 29.42 1.55
C SER A 437 -9.94 29.36 0.04
N LEU A 438 -11.20 29.56 -0.32
CA LEU A 438 -11.58 29.76 -1.72
C LEU A 438 -11.06 31.13 -2.19
N PRO A 439 -10.37 31.22 -3.34
CA PRO A 439 -9.96 32.51 -3.89
C PRO A 439 -11.16 33.41 -4.17
N GLU A 440 -11.09 34.67 -3.72
CA GLU A 440 -12.13 35.67 -3.97
C GLU A 440 -12.29 35.96 -5.47
N SER A 441 -11.20 35.98 -6.22
CA SER A 441 -11.24 36.11 -7.67
C SER A 441 -10.01 35.44 -8.29
N LEU A 442 -10.11 35.16 -9.58
CA LEU A 442 -8.97 34.81 -10.41
C LEU A 442 -8.87 35.84 -11.54
N PRO A 443 -7.67 36.13 -12.05
CA PRO A 443 -7.54 37.07 -13.16
C PRO A 443 -8.35 36.62 -14.37
N GLU A 444 -8.95 37.58 -15.07
CA GLU A 444 -9.61 37.29 -16.34
C GLU A 444 -8.60 36.78 -17.35
N ILE A 445 -8.96 35.70 -18.05
CA ILE A 445 -8.13 35.13 -19.10
C ILE A 445 -8.56 35.81 -20.39
N ALA A 446 -7.66 36.59 -20.98
CA ALA A 446 -7.92 37.34 -22.21
C ALA A 446 -8.54 36.44 -23.31
N ALA A 447 -9.45 37.01 -24.11
CA ALA A 447 -10.08 36.28 -25.20
C ALA A 447 -9.02 35.80 -26.23
N PRO A 448 -9.24 34.66 -26.90
CA PRO A 448 -8.29 34.14 -27.88
C PRO A 448 -7.97 35.15 -28.98
N ILE A 449 -6.71 35.24 -29.37
CA ILE A 449 -6.33 35.91 -30.63
C ILE A 449 -6.73 34.97 -31.75
N GLY A 450 -7.87 35.26 -32.40
CA GLY A 450 -8.60 34.35 -33.29
C GLY A 450 -7.72 33.55 -34.25
N LEU A 451 -7.91 32.22 -34.26
CA LEU A 451 -7.28 31.30 -35.21
C LEU A 451 -8.11 31.14 -36.48
N PRO A 452 -7.48 30.79 -37.62
CA PRO A 452 -8.16 30.37 -38.83
C PRO A 452 -9.12 29.20 -38.55
N PRO A 453 -10.28 29.11 -39.23
CA PRO A 453 -11.28 28.06 -38.98
C PRO A 453 -10.76 26.63 -39.18
N GLU A 454 -9.78 26.45 -40.07
CA GLU A 454 -9.26 25.15 -40.50
C GLU A 454 -8.39 24.44 -39.46
N GLU A 455 -7.96 25.15 -38.40
CA GLU A 455 -7.12 24.63 -37.32
C GLU A 455 -7.88 24.39 -36.00
N ARG A 456 -9.20 24.57 -35.99
CA ARG A 456 -9.99 24.50 -34.75
C ARG A 456 -10.40 23.05 -34.44
N PRO A 457 -10.12 22.54 -33.23
CA PRO A 457 -10.61 21.23 -32.81
C PRO A 457 -12.14 21.25 -32.67
N SER A 458 -12.76 20.07 -32.59
CA SER A 458 -14.19 19.95 -32.33
C SER A 458 -14.58 20.63 -31.00
N VAL A 459 -15.67 21.40 -31.00
CA VAL A 459 -16.18 22.14 -29.84
C VAL A 459 -17.67 21.85 -29.60
N GLY A 460 -18.22 22.30 -28.48
CA GLY A 460 -19.60 22.06 -28.06
C GLY A 460 -19.77 20.72 -27.34
N LYS A 461 -20.98 20.15 -27.41
CA LYS A 461 -21.27 18.82 -26.85
C LYS A 461 -20.71 17.73 -27.77
N LEU A 462 -19.87 16.86 -27.22
CA LEU A 462 -19.22 15.77 -27.95
C LEU A 462 -19.40 14.44 -27.21
N PRO A 463 -19.77 13.35 -27.89
CA PRO A 463 -19.83 12.03 -27.28
C PRO A 463 -18.42 11.46 -27.06
N ILE A 464 -18.17 10.92 -25.87
CA ILE A 464 -16.94 10.19 -25.53
C ILE A 464 -17.30 8.69 -25.45
N ARG A 465 -16.71 7.89 -26.35
CA ARG A 465 -17.04 6.48 -26.51
C ARG A 465 -15.85 5.60 -26.17
N ILE A 466 -16.03 4.70 -25.20
CA ILE A 466 -15.07 3.66 -24.83
C ILE A 466 -15.66 2.32 -25.33
N PRO A 467 -15.16 1.74 -26.45
CA PRO A 467 -15.84 0.62 -27.13
C PRO A 467 -16.11 -0.61 -26.27
N GLU A 468 -15.28 -0.86 -25.25
CA GLU A 468 -15.35 -2.02 -24.35
C GLU A 468 -16.27 -1.81 -23.15
N GLN A 469 -16.87 -0.62 -23.01
CA GLN A 469 -17.64 -0.22 -21.83
C GLN A 469 -19.05 0.21 -22.24
N ALA A 470 -20.05 -0.26 -21.50
CA ALA A 470 -21.45 0.04 -21.80
C ALA A 470 -21.91 1.40 -21.25
N ASN A 471 -21.06 2.08 -20.47
CA ASN A 471 -21.30 3.41 -19.96
C ASN A 471 -21.37 4.47 -21.06
N THR A 472 -22.15 5.52 -20.82
CA THR A 472 -22.18 6.71 -21.69
C THR A 472 -21.39 7.86 -21.07
N CYS A 473 -20.78 8.67 -21.93
CA CYS A 473 -20.08 9.88 -21.50
C CYS A 473 -20.21 10.97 -22.57
N SER A 474 -20.42 12.20 -22.13
CA SER A 474 -20.38 13.40 -22.97
C SER A 474 -19.35 14.37 -22.44
N ALA A 475 -18.65 15.06 -23.33
CA ALA A 475 -17.84 16.22 -23.00
C ALA A 475 -18.52 17.50 -23.49
N TYR A 476 -18.39 18.60 -22.75
CA TYR A 476 -18.65 19.94 -23.25
C TYR A 476 -17.34 20.70 -23.36
N VAL A 477 -17.04 21.14 -24.58
CA VAL A 477 -15.85 21.90 -24.94
C VAL A 477 -16.26 23.33 -25.29
N PRO A 478 -15.71 24.36 -24.62
CA PRO A 478 -16.01 25.76 -24.92
C PRO A 478 -15.87 26.11 -26.41
N GLU A 479 -16.82 26.86 -26.98
CA GLU A 479 -16.79 27.21 -28.41
C GLU A 479 -15.71 28.25 -28.75
N ASP A 480 -15.24 28.97 -27.74
CA ASP A 480 -14.12 29.93 -27.79
C ASP A 480 -12.79 29.32 -27.33
N LEU A 481 -12.65 27.98 -27.42
CA LEU A 481 -11.41 27.29 -27.11
C LEU A 481 -10.27 27.72 -28.05
N ASP A 482 -9.12 28.03 -27.47
CA ASP A 482 -7.85 28.21 -28.18
C ASP A 482 -6.98 26.94 -28.02
N PRO A 483 -6.65 26.18 -29.07
CA PRO A 483 -5.81 24.99 -29.00
C PRO A 483 -4.37 25.26 -28.52
N ARG A 484 -3.93 26.52 -28.43
CA ARG A 484 -2.62 26.88 -27.85
C ARG A 484 -2.66 26.92 -26.32
N GLU A 485 -3.81 27.26 -25.74
CA GLU A 485 -4.02 27.35 -24.30
C GLU A 485 -4.18 25.97 -23.66
N SER A 486 -3.82 25.84 -22.39
CA SER A 486 -4.16 24.67 -21.60
C SER A 486 -5.46 24.88 -20.80
N PHE A 487 -6.40 23.95 -20.94
CA PHE A 487 -7.69 23.96 -20.25
C PHE A 487 -7.65 23.09 -19.00
N GLY A 488 -8.38 23.47 -17.96
CA GLY A 488 -8.71 22.55 -16.88
C GLY A 488 -9.67 21.45 -17.36
N LEU A 489 -9.85 20.41 -16.56
CA LEU A 489 -10.83 19.35 -16.81
C LEU A 489 -11.61 19.08 -15.53
N LEU A 490 -12.93 19.27 -15.58
CA LEU A 490 -13.84 18.85 -14.51
C LEU A 490 -14.60 17.61 -14.96
N VAL A 491 -14.42 16.50 -14.26
CA VAL A 491 -15.22 15.29 -14.45
C VAL A 491 -16.33 15.30 -13.42
N TRP A 492 -17.57 15.49 -13.85
CA TRP A 492 -18.72 15.56 -12.95
C TRP A 492 -19.55 14.27 -13.05
N LEU A 493 -19.48 13.45 -12.00
CA LEU A 493 -20.19 12.19 -11.89
C LEU A 493 -21.63 12.43 -11.45
N HIS A 494 -22.56 12.01 -12.31
CA HIS A 494 -23.99 12.10 -12.05
C HIS A 494 -24.45 11.20 -10.91
N ALA A 495 -25.57 11.58 -10.29
CA ALA A 495 -26.30 10.65 -9.43
C ALA A 495 -26.96 9.56 -10.32
N PRO A 496 -26.99 8.30 -9.87
CA PRO A 496 -27.67 7.22 -10.59
C PRO A 496 -29.14 7.56 -10.81
N GLY A 497 -29.63 7.35 -12.03
CA GLY A 497 -31.01 7.69 -12.43
C GLY A 497 -31.22 9.14 -12.89
N ASP A 498 -30.20 10.01 -12.85
CA ASP A 498 -30.30 11.33 -13.48
C ASP A 498 -30.61 11.18 -14.98
N PRO A 499 -31.60 11.91 -15.53
CA PRO A 499 -31.98 11.76 -16.93
C PRO A 499 -30.84 12.24 -17.85
N ASP A 500 -30.69 11.56 -19.00
CA ASP A 500 -29.72 11.95 -20.02
C ASP A 500 -30.19 13.17 -20.81
N THR A 501 -29.90 14.35 -20.27
CA THR A 501 -30.31 15.65 -20.81
C THR A 501 -29.13 16.60 -20.96
N ASP A 502 -29.34 17.68 -21.71
CA ASP A 502 -28.35 18.76 -21.85
C ASP A 502 -28.37 19.76 -20.68
N ALA A 503 -29.26 19.59 -19.69
CA ALA A 503 -29.39 20.51 -18.56
C ALA A 503 -28.07 20.74 -17.79
N PRO A 504 -27.23 19.71 -17.50
CA PRO A 504 -25.94 19.92 -16.87
C PRO A 504 -25.01 20.77 -17.75
N ILE A 505 -24.98 20.53 -19.06
CA ILE A 505 -24.15 21.32 -19.98
C ILE A 505 -24.61 22.77 -19.99
N VAL A 506 -25.92 23.01 -20.09
CA VAL A 506 -26.49 24.37 -20.04
C VAL A 506 -26.13 25.10 -18.75
N ALA A 507 -26.13 24.38 -17.62
CA ALA A 507 -25.81 24.92 -16.31
C ALA A 507 -24.33 25.26 -16.12
N TRP A 508 -23.42 24.53 -16.78
CA TRP A 508 -21.98 24.70 -16.62
C TRP A 508 -21.30 25.50 -17.74
N LYS A 509 -21.92 25.63 -18.92
CA LYS A 509 -21.26 26.19 -20.12
C LYS A 509 -20.58 27.53 -19.91
N GLU A 510 -21.24 28.45 -19.19
CA GLU A 510 -20.71 29.79 -18.94
C GLU A 510 -19.48 29.74 -18.03
N HIS A 511 -19.52 28.88 -17.01
CA HIS A 511 -18.39 28.64 -16.11
C HIS A 511 -17.21 27.99 -16.87
N CYS A 512 -17.49 27.02 -17.75
CA CYS A 512 -16.47 26.38 -18.60
C CYS A 512 -15.72 27.40 -19.46
N ARG A 513 -16.46 28.34 -20.07
CA ARG A 513 -15.90 29.43 -20.88
C ARG A 513 -15.10 30.41 -20.03
N LYS A 514 -15.72 30.96 -18.97
CA LYS A 514 -15.12 31.97 -18.09
C LYS A 514 -13.85 31.48 -17.39
N HIS A 515 -13.85 30.23 -16.92
CA HIS A 515 -12.76 29.66 -16.13
C HIS A 515 -11.84 28.71 -16.92
N ARG A 516 -12.04 28.62 -18.23
CA ARG A 516 -11.20 27.84 -19.18
C ARG A 516 -11.02 26.38 -18.75
N PHE A 517 -12.11 25.65 -18.66
CA PHE A 517 -12.09 24.20 -18.45
C PHE A 517 -13.08 23.48 -19.34
N ILE A 518 -12.78 22.22 -19.63
CA ILE A 518 -13.65 21.26 -20.31
C ILE A 518 -14.43 20.50 -19.24
N LEU A 519 -15.71 20.26 -19.48
CA LEU A 519 -16.57 19.47 -18.60
C LEU A 519 -16.75 18.07 -19.19
N LEU A 520 -16.53 17.04 -18.39
CA LEU A 520 -16.76 15.64 -18.74
C LEU A 520 -17.88 15.07 -17.85
N LEU A 521 -18.87 14.45 -18.48
CA LEU A 521 -20.10 13.96 -17.85
C LEU A 521 -20.26 12.47 -18.11
N PRO A 522 -19.49 11.62 -17.42
CA PRO A 522 -19.71 10.17 -17.46
C PRO A 522 -20.95 9.80 -16.64
N ARG A 523 -21.64 8.76 -17.07
CA ARG A 523 -22.81 8.20 -16.39
C ARG A 523 -22.53 6.77 -15.94
N ALA A 524 -23.15 6.38 -14.81
CA ALA A 524 -23.15 5.00 -14.35
C ALA A 524 -23.81 4.11 -15.40
N HIS A 525 -23.39 2.84 -15.46
CA HIS A 525 -23.91 1.88 -16.43
C HIS A 525 -25.42 1.65 -16.28
N ASP A 526 -25.91 1.66 -15.04
CA ASP A 526 -27.33 1.49 -14.72
C ASP A 526 -27.75 2.32 -13.48
N GLU A 527 -29.05 2.30 -13.19
CA GLU A 527 -29.64 3.06 -12.07
C GLU A 527 -29.30 2.50 -10.68
N SER A 528 -28.71 1.30 -10.59
CA SER A 528 -28.28 0.73 -9.30
C SER A 528 -27.09 1.47 -8.69
N GLY A 529 -26.34 2.17 -9.54
CA GLY A 529 -25.31 3.13 -9.16
C GLY A 529 -23.89 2.73 -9.54
N TRP A 530 -22.95 3.60 -9.18
CA TRP A 530 -21.54 3.44 -9.54
C TRP A 530 -20.92 2.20 -8.89
N ARG A 531 -20.33 1.34 -9.72
CA ARG A 531 -19.54 0.16 -9.32
C ARG A 531 -18.06 0.48 -9.42
N MET A 532 -17.27 -0.16 -8.55
CA MET A 532 -15.81 0.01 -8.51
C MET A 532 -15.11 -0.28 -9.84
N THR A 533 -15.64 -1.23 -10.62
CA THR A 533 -15.11 -1.58 -11.96
C THR A 533 -15.23 -0.45 -12.98
N GLU A 534 -16.13 0.53 -12.76
CA GLU A 534 -16.34 1.66 -13.66
C GLU A 534 -15.28 2.76 -13.50
N ALA A 535 -14.36 2.65 -12.52
CA ALA A 535 -13.25 3.59 -12.37
C ALA A 535 -12.30 3.57 -13.58
N GLU A 536 -12.14 2.42 -14.25
CA GLU A 536 -11.33 2.31 -15.48
C GLU A 536 -11.98 3.05 -16.65
N PHE A 537 -13.32 2.98 -16.76
CA PHE A 537 -14.06 3.71 -17.79
C PHE A 537 -13.85 5.23 -17.65
N ILE A 538 -13.91 5.76 -16.43
CA ILE A 538 -13.69 7.19 -16.18
C ILE A 538 -12.24 7.58 -16.52
N ARG A 539 -11.26 6.75 -16.12
CA ARG A 539 -9.85 6.96 -16.47
C ARG A 539 -9.66 7.03 -18.00
N LYS A 540 -10.18 6.05 -18.74
CA LYS A 540 -10.10 6.00 -20.21
C LYS A 540 -10.78 7.22 -20.85
N SER A 541 -11.90 7.68 -20.29
CA SER A 541 -12.62 8.87 -20.78
C SER A 541 -11.81 10.15 -20.59
N ILE A 542 -11.12 10.31 -19.45
CA ILE A 542 -10.19 11.41 -19.21
C ILE A 542 -9.03 11.37 -20.22
N GLU A 543 -8.40 10.21 -20.42
CA GLU A 543 -7.29 10.05 -21.37
C GLU A 543 -7.69 10.37 -22.81
N GLN A 544 -8.91 10.01 -23.21
CA GLN A 544 -9.42 10.35 -24.54
C GLN A 544 -9.52 11.86 -24.74
N VAL A 545 -10.04 12.60 -23.74
CA VAL A 545 -10.09 14.07 -23.78
C VAL A 545 -8.69 14.67 -23.77
N ARG A 546 -7.77 14.14 -22.97
CA ARG A 546 -6.36 14.58 -22.91
C ARG A 546 -5.60 14.35 -24.22
N THR A 547 -6.01 13.35 -24.99
CA THR A 547 -5.44 13.08 -26.32
C THR A 547 -5.96 14.06 -27.36
N ALA A 548 -7.23 14.47 -27.25
CA ALA A 548 -7.87 15.38 -28.20
C ALA A 548 -7.61 16.87 -27.91
N TYR A 549 -7.34 17.24 -26.65
CA TYR A 549 -7.22 18.64 -26.22
C TYR A 549 -6.02 18.86 -25.30
N ARG A 550 -5.48 20.08 -25.30
CA ARG A 550 -4.43 20.49 -24.36
C ARG A 550 -5.01 20.68 -22.95
N ILE A 551 -4.99 19.61 -22.17
CA ILE A 551 -5.42 19.63 -20.76
C ILE A 551 -4.24 19.92 -19.84
N ASP A 552 -4.42 20.89 -18.95
CA ASP A 552 -3.52 21.15 -17.83
C ASP A 552 -3.63 20.03 -16.80
N ARG A 553 -2.57 19.23 -16.69
CA ARG A 553 -2.52 18.07 -15.77
C ARG A 553 -2.66 18.48 -14.31
N GLU A 554 -2.32 19.73 -13.97
CA GLU A 554 -2.43 20.23 -12.60
C GLU A 554 -3.84 20.75 -12.26
N ARG A 555 -4.75 20.80 -13.25
CA ARG A 555 -6.15 21.24 -13.10
C ARG A 555 -7.15 20.20 -13.60
N ILE A 556 -6.90 18.92 -13.30
CA ILE A 556 -7.87 17.83 -13.49
C ILE A 556 -8.54 17.55 -12.14
N ALA A 557 -9.86 17.73 -12.08
CA ALA A 557 -10.67 17.42 -10.91
C ALA A 557 -11.79 16.45 -11.25
N VAL A 558 -12.11 15.59 -10.29
CA VAL A 558 -13.31 14.74 -10.32
C VAL A 558 -14.26 15.18 -9.22
N GLY A 559 -15.54 15.28 -9.53
CA GLY A 559 -16.55 15.77 -8.62
C GLY A 559 -17.86 15.07 -8.82
N GLY A 560 -18.77 15.25 -7.88
CA GLY A 560 -20.13 14.78 -8.01
C GLY A 560 -20.97 15.11 -6.80
N SER A 561 -22.19 14.61 -6.81
CA SER A 561 -23.11 14.64 -5.67
C SER A 561 -23.53 13.22 -5.27
N GLN A 562 -23.96 13.04 -4.02
CA GLN A 562 -24.47 11.75 -3.51
C GLN A 562 -23.50 10.57 -3.79
N THR A 563 -23.97 9.49 -4.43
CA THR A 563 -23.14 8.33 -4.79
C THR A 563 -22.12 8.64 -5.89
N GLY A 564 -22.38 9.64 -6.74
CA GLY A 564 -21.38 10.18 -7.67
C GLY A 564 -20.21 10.83 -6.94
N ALA A 565 -20.45 11.54 -5.83
CA ALA A 565 -19.38 12.09 -5.00
C ALA A 565 -18.54 11.01 -4.32
N ALA A 566 -19.18 9.91 -3.89
CA ALA A 566 -18.47 8.76 -3.33
C ALA A 566 -17.52 8.12 -4.37
N MET A 567 -17.99 7.94 -5.60
CA MET A 567 -17.16 7.45 -6.71
C MET A 567 -16.05 8.44 -7.08
N ALA A 568 -16.34 9.74 -7.08
CA ALA A 568 -15.35 10.79 -7.33
C ALA A 568 -14.23 10.76 -6.28
N CYS A 569 -14.61 10.62 -5.00
CA CYS A 569 -13.69 10.48 -3.89
C CYS A 569 -12.77 9.25 -4.07
N MET A 570 -13.36 8.10 -4.41
CA MET A 570 -12.60 6.87 -4.68
C MET A 570 -11.58 7.05 -5.82
N ILE A 571 -12.01 7.62 -6.95
CA ILE A 571 -11.14 7.83 -8.12
C ILE A 571 -10.03 8.82 -7.79
N GLY A 572 -10.36 9.95 -7.16
CA GLY A 572 -9.35 10.96 -6.83
C GLY A 572 -8.30 10.46 -5.84
N LEU A 573 -8.67 9.59 -4.89
CA LEU A 573 -7.72 9.02 -3.92
C LEU A 573 -6.89 7.86 -4.48
N THR A 574 -7.42 7.11 -5.45
CA THR A 574 -6.73 5.94 -6.04
C THR A 574 -5.96 6.26 -7.32
N GLN A 575 -6.36 7.31 -8.06
CA GLN A 575 -5.74 7.74 -9.33
C GLN A 575 -5.11 9.13 -9.19
N ARG A 576 -4.31 9.33 -8.13
CA ARG A 576 -3.62 10.60 -7.83
C ARG A 576 -2.54 10.96 -8.85
N ASP A 577 -2.11 10.04 -9.70
CA ASP A 577 -1.28 10.32 -10.87
C ASP A 577 -2.02 11.18 -11.90
N LEU A 578 -3.34 10.96 -12.04
CA LEU A 578 -4.20 11.59 -13.03
C LEU A 578 -4.99 12.79 -12.50
N VAL A 579 -5.51 12.70 -11.27
CA VAL A 579 -6.44 13.68 -10.69
C VAL A 579 -5.75 14.48 -9.59
N ARG A 580 -5.99 15.81 -9.57
CA ARG A 580 -5.44 16.75 -8.58
C ARG A 580 -6.49 17.38 -7.66
N GLY A 581 -7.76 17.27 -8.01
CA GLY A 581 -8.88 17.81 -7.25
C GLY A 581 -10.01 16.81 -7.05
N ILE A 582 -10.59 16.77 -5.85
CA ILE A 582 -11.87 16.12 -5.57
C ILE A 582 -12.90 17.17 -5.17
N VAL A 583 -14.09 17.09 -5.76
CA VAL A 583 -15.24 17.88 -5.33
C VAL A 583 -16.32 16.96 -4.75
N MET A 584 -16.62 17.12 -3.46
CA MET A 584 -17.69 16.38 -2.80
C MET A 584 -18.83 17.33 -2.46
N HIS A 585 -19.94 17.20 -3.19
CA HIS A 585 -21.13 17.99 -2.94
C HIS A 585 -22.19 17.17 -2.20
N GLU A 586 -22.58 17.61 -1.01
CA GLU A 586 -23.62 16.95 -0.19
C GLU A 586 -23.37 15.45 0.01
N ALA A 587 -22.12 15.09 0.30
CA ALA A 587 -21.71 13.71 0.51
C ALA A 587 -20.60 13.60 1.57
N ALA A 588 -20.67 12.56 2.39
CA ALA A 588 -19.60 12.19 3.32
C ALA A 588 -18.56 11.28 2.63
N LEU A 589 -17.39 11.15 3.25
CA LEU A 589 -16.41 10.15 2.83
C LEU A 589 -17.01 8.73 2.90
N PRO A 590 -16.72 7.85 1.93
CA PRO A 590 -17.18 6.47 2.01
C PRO A 590 -16.62 5.77 3.25
N ALA A 591 -17.47 5.15 4.07
CA ALA A 591 -17.08 4.62 5.39
C ALA A 591 -15.95 3.57 5.36
N ARG A 592 -15.74 2.88 4.24
CA ARG A 592 -14.70 1.85 4.07
C ARG A 592 -13.49 2.32 3.28
N ILE A 593 -13.38 3.61 2.97
CA ILE A 593 -12.25 4.12 2.20
C ILE A 593 -10.99 4.15 3.08
N ARG A 594 -9.92 3.49 2.63
CA ARG A 594 -8.61 3.66 3.26
C ARG A 594 -8.00 4.96 2.73
N LEU A 595 -7.94 5.99 3.56
CA LEU A 595 -7.31 7.26 3.21
C LEU A 595 -5.77 7.11 3.23
N PRO A 596 -5.08 7.30 2.09
CA PRO A 596 -3.62 7.32 2.06
C PRO A 596 -3.08 8.59 2.69
N ASP A 597 -1.82 8.59 3.12
CA ASP A 597 -1.15 9.84 3.47
C ASP A 597 -0.94 10.71 2.23
N ASN A 598 -0.90 12.03 2.44
CA ASN A 598 -0.50 12.95 1.39
C ASN A 598 1.01 12.80 1.09
N GLU A 599 1.39 12.90 -0.18
CA GLU A 599 2.75 12.64 -0.65
C GLU A 599 3.22 13.69 -1.68
N PRO A 600 4.52 14.02 -1.73
CA PRO A 600 5.03 15.10 -2.59
C PRO A 600 4.70 14.96 -4.08
N SER A 601 4.71 13.73 -4.60
CA SER A 601 4.48 13.42 -6.01
C SER A 601 3.02 13.21 -6.38
N LEU A 602 2.13 13.06 -5.38
CA LEU A 602 0.71 12.69 -5.56
C LEU A 602 -0.20 13.77 -4.95
N ARG A 603 -0.03 15.01 -5.43
CA ARG A 603 -0.79 16.17 -4.95
C ARG A 603 -2.28 15.93 -5.14
N LEU A 604 -3.04 16.19 -4.09
CA LEU A 604 -4.50 16.16 -4.12
C LEU A 604 -5.06 17.25 -3.21
N GLN A 605 -6.05 17.98 -3.71
CA GLN A 605 -6.82 18.95 -2.94
C GLN A 605 -8.29 18.58 -2.96
N LEU A 606 -9.02 18.93 -1.91
CA LEU A 606 -10.45 18.66 -1.84
C LEU A 606 -11.26 19.94 -1.65
N LEU A 607 -12.40 20.00 -2.31
CA LEU A 607 -13.49 20.93 -2.03
C LEU A 607 -14.68 20.12 -1.53
N ILE A 608 -15.10 20.38 -0.31
CA ILE A 608 -16.26 19.72 0.30
C ILE A 608 -17.31 20.79 0.57
N SER A 609 -18.50 20.59 0.03
CA SER A 609 -19.63 21.49 0.27
C SER A 609 -20.78 20.73 0.90
N SER A 610 -21.26 21.19 2.04
CA SER A 610 -22.37 20.55 2.77
C SER A 610 -23.22 21.55 3.55
N ARG A 611 -24.48 21.19 3.78
CA ARG A 611 -25.39 21.83 4.73
C ARG A 611 -25.00 21.52 6.17
N ASN A 612 -25.12 22.53 7.03
CA ASN A 612 -24.83 22.40 8.45
C ASN A 612 -25.86 21.51 9.14
N ARG A 613 -27.14 21.58 8.74
CA ARG A 613 -28.21 20.75 9.32
C ARG A 613 -28.63 19.65 8.35
N SER A 614 -27.76 18.65 8.17
CA SER A 614 -28.06 17.47 7.38
C SER A 614 -27.79 16.17 8.15
N ARG A 615 -28.40 15.06 7.69
CA ARG A 615 -28.16 13.72 8.28
C ARG A 615 -26.72 13.25 8.14
N ILE A 616 -25.96 13.85 7.23
CA ILE A 616 -24.57 13.48 6.93
C ILE A 616 -23.56 14.48 7.51
N ALA A 617 -24.00 15.57 8.14
CA ALA A 617 -23.11 16.66 8.59
C ALA A 617 -21.99 16.15 9.52
N ALA A 618 -22.33 15.33 10.51
CA ALA A 618 -21.33 14.73 11.42
C ALA A 618 -20.30 13.87 10.66
N ALA A 619 -20.76 13.02 9.73
CA ALA A 619 -19.86 12.19 8.92
C ALA A 619 -18.99 13.01 7.96
N VAL A 620 -19.50 14.16 7.48
CA VAL A 620 -18.71 15.11 6.67
C VAL A 620 -17.63 15.77 7.53
N GLU A 621 -17.95 16.23 8.74
CA GLU A 621 -16.99 16.83 9.68
C GLU A 621 -15.90 15.84 10.10
N GLU A 622 -16.27 14.61 10.45
CA GLU A 622 -15.32 13.52 10.73
C GLU A 622 -14.41 13.25 9.52
N GLY A 623 -14.98 13.23 8.32
CA GLY A 623 -14.21 13.04 7.09
C GLY A 623 -13.23 14.18 6.81
N ILE A 624 -13.64 15.43 7.02
CA ILE A 624 -12.76 16.61 6.90
C ILE A 624 -11.60 16.51 7.91
N ALA A 625 -11.89 16.12 9.15
CA ALA A 625 -10.86 15.95 10.18
C ALA A 625 -9.84 14.87 9.77
N ALA A 626 -10.32 13.72 9.29
CA ALA A 626 -9.46 12.60 8.84
C ALA A 626 -8.57 12.96 7.64
N LEU A 627 -9.06 13.81 6.72
CA LEU A 627 -8.29 14.32 5.58
C LEU A 627 -7.20 15.32 6.02
N ARG A 628 -7.54 16.23 6.95
CA ARG A 628 -6.60 17.23 7.48
C ARG A 628 -5.50 16.59 8.33
N GLU A 629 -5.81 15.54 9.08
CA GLU A 629 -4.83 14.72 9.81
C GLU A 629 -3.75 14.17 8.86
N ARG A 630 -4.17 13.76 7.65
CA ARG A 630 -3.29 13.29 6.55
C ARG A 630 -2.67 14.41 5.72
N ARG A 631 -2.85 15.67 6.14
CA ARG A 631 -2.32 16.89 5.50
C ARG A 631 -2.82 17.12 4.07
N PHE A 632 -4.01 16.63 3.72
CA PHE A 632 -4.69 17.09 2.51
C PHE A 632 -5.26 18.49 2.73
N PRO A 633 -5.07 19.44 1.80
CA PRO A 633 -5.76 20.72 1.83
C PRO A 633 -7.26 20.52 1.54
N VAL A 634 -8.12 20.99 2.44
CA VAL A 634 -9.58 20.85 2.32
C VAL A 634 -10.27 22.21 2.36
N THR A 635 -10.78 22.67 1.22
CA THR A 635 -11.66 23.84 1.14
C THR A 635 -13.09 23.43 1.51
N VAL A 636 -13.67 24.07 2.52
CA VAL A 636 -15.02 23.77 3.01
C VAL A 636 -15.97 24.91 2.62
N LEU A 637 -17.08 24.58 1.95
CA LEU A 637 -18.13 25.52 1.59
C LEU A 637 -19.44 25.17 2.32
N SER A 638 -19.96 26.11 3.11
CA SER A 638 -21.26 25.95 3.76
C SER A 638 -22.40 26.18 2.76
N ILE A 639 -23.37 25.27 2.74
CA ILE A 639 -24.59 25.42 1.95
C ILE A 639 -25.73 25.84 2.90
N ALA A 640 -26.55 26.81 2.48
CA ALA A 640 -27.73 27.19 3.24
C ALA A 640 -28.72 26.01 3.34
N ASP A 641 -29.30 25.80 4.51
CA ASP A 641 -30.14 24.62 4.78
C ASP A 641 -31.39 24.57 3.87
N ASP A 642 -31.88 25.72 3.41
CA ASP A 642 -33.03 25.90 2.54
C ASP A 642 -32.70 25.92 1.03
N ALA A 643 -31.41 25.87 0.66
CA ALA A 643 -31.00 25.87 -0.74
C ALA A 643 -31.50 24.60 -1.50
N PRO A 644 -31.69 24.67 -2.83
CA PRO A 644 -31.98 23.49 -3.65
C PRO A 644 -30.92 22.39 -3.49
N ARG A 645 -31.32 21.12 -3.72
CA ARG A 645 -30.40 19.98 -3.68
C ARG A 645 -29.42 19.96 -4.85
N GLU A 646 -29.80 20.55 -5.97
CA GLU A 646 -28.92 20.71 -7.12
C GLU A 646 -27.86 21.77 -6.84
N VAL A 647 -26.69 21.60 -7.46
CA VAL A 647 -25.63 22.60 -7.39
C VAL A 647 -26.15 23.92 -7.95
N SER A 648 -26.12 24.99 -7.15
CA SER A 648 -26.54 26.32 -7.57
C SER A 648 -25.52 26.95 -8.52
N ASP A 649 -25.90 28.04 -9.19
CA ASP A 649 -24.97 28.76 -10.06
C ASP A 649 -23.77 29.35 -9.29
N GLY A 650 -24.02 29.90 -8.09
CA GLY A 650 -22.97 30.36 -7.20
C GLY A 650 -22.00 29.25 -6.80
N GLN A 651 -22.52 28.06 -6.45
CA GLN A 651 -21.69 26.90 -6.13
C GLN A 651 -20.88 26.41 -7.34
N ARG A 652 -21.43 26.44 -8.56
CA ARG A 652 -20.67 26.15 -9.78
C ARG A 652 -19.54 27.16 -9.98
N SER A 653 -19.80 28.44 -9.74
CA SER A 653 -18.77 29.48 -9.78
C SER A 653 -17.66 29.26 -8.75
N ASP A 654 -18.02 28.85 -7.53
CA ASP A 654 -17.06 28.49 -6.48
C ASP A 654 -16.19 27.30 -6.88
N ILE A 655 -16.80 26.23 -7.39
CA ILE A 655 -16.08 25.05 -7.89
C ILE A 655 -15.15 25.43 -9.05
N ALA A 656 -15.61 26.28 -9.97
CA ALA A 656 -14.82 26.73 -11.11
C ALA A 656 -13.62 27.61 -10.68
N ARG A 657 -13.80 28.51 -9.71
CA ARG A 657 -12.70 29.29 -9.09
C ARG A 657 -11.71 28.38 -8.39
N TRP A 658 -12.18 27.41 -7.64
CA TRP A 658 -11.31 26.45 -6.95
C TRP A 658 -10.51 25.60 -7.94
N LEU A 659 -11.15 25.05 -8.98
CA LEU A 659 -10.51 24.31 -10.07
C LEU A 659 -9.44 25.15 -10.77
N GLY A 660 -9.78 26.41 -11.05
CA GLY A 660 -8.87 27.38 -11.67
C GLY A 660 -7.67 27.76 -10.81
N ALA A 661 -7.66 27.39 -9.53
CA ALA A 661 -6.56 27.64 -8.60
C ALA A 661 -5.81 26.37 -8.17
N LEU A 662 -6.15 25.19 -8.70
CA LEU A 662 -5.51 23.93 -8.27
C LEU A 662 -4.01 23.90 -8.53
N ASP A 663 -3.54 24.59 -9.56
CA ASP A 663 -2.14 24.62 -9.98
C ASP A 663 -1.28 25.66 -9.25
N ARG A 664 -1.90 26.44 -8.34
CA ARG A 664 -1.18 27.44 -7.51
C ARG A 664 0.03 26.81 -6.83
N LEU A 665 1.12 27.57 -6.81
CA LEU A 665 2.43 27.21 -6.29
C LEU A 665 2.62 27.76 -4.88
#